data_AF-A0A7S4IZY3-F1
#
_entry.id   AF-A0A7S4IZY3-F1
#
_cell.length_a   1.000
_cell.length_b   1.000
_cell.length_c   1.000
_cell.angle_alpha   90.00
_cell.angle_beta   90.00
_cell.angle_gamma   90.00
#
_symmetry.space_group_name_H-M   'P 1'
#
loop_
_entity.id
_entity.type
_entity.pdbx_description
1 polymer ?
#
loop_
_entity_poly.entity_id
_entity_poly.type
_entity_poly.pdbx_seq_one_letter_code
_entity_poly.pdbx_strand_id
1 'polypeptide(L)'
;MSTLEPRQRRSRPRRDSSSSGRRRARSGRAYARRRKTVAQRVLLLVFSSVVVALMVVEIVTLVRSSSSSSMPTEGRTGKNGGGSAPSDKASSAALKAAELLEAAAEGVRRGGAEKKAEAPAPREEALRRRRIVDESPDPDPEEAEEEEEEEEHSDDANERKEASVDDDESDDEEGSGESGDGGGEADDGEVEEERVGDDAEEEEEDREVGDDEEEEEEVAGDDAGEEEEEGGGDDDEAAGDDDDDGNGDVGDNGDDDEAAGDDDDGNNNGVDRNEGEAQDDDDGDDDEVAKDDDEGQPDQHPNEGGGVVQRPRVQPRRSLEEVLSRAGVEVDPELRRELPPAEEAEWLYYGGGDGEAVVLGLDSCEKFRDTIKGEDRFIAVAGMFNTGTNLLSDLLVNNCYLPEKVQKFGEKKIGMRGQVPWGKHSPMSWRGHHVAEGGAGDVIQTDVLPAVVVKDPFTWMTSMCRHKYAANWHHTEGHCPNLVPIYDEEKNDEMVQSPEGGQGKTIPVQVKYRETKVTKHESLAGLWNDWYQPWVYEATFPRIIVRFEDLLLRAEEVVTTVCHCGGGEMREAFQYDVDTAKHGIAHKGANGMTSAIVRYTNATLRLEPYQERDLRYADEALRPDLMETFGYRYGVKRAEDRLKA
;
A
#
# COMPACT_ATOMS: atom_id res chain seq x y z
N MET A 1 64.26 31.08 13.04
CA MET A 1 65.02 30.23 13.97
C MET A 1 64.14 29.96 15.19
N SER A 2 63.57 28.77 15.30
CA SER A 2 62.81 28.31 16.47
C SER A 2 63.02 26.81 16.63
N THR A 3 63.24 26.32 17.84
CA THR A 3 63.60 24.92 18.12
C THR A 3 62.38 24.11 18.58
N LEU A 4 62.22 22.89 18.06
CA LEU A 4 61.20 21.94 18.51
C LEU A 4 61.83 20.86 19.41
N GLU A 5 61.21 20.59 20.55
CA GLU A 5 61.61 19.51 21.47
C GLU A 5 60.88 18.18 21.18
N PRO A 6 61.51 17.02 21.43
CA PRO A 6 60.91 15.71 21.17
C PRO A 6 59.98 15.22 22.30
N ARG A 7 58.73 14.86 21.96
CA ARG A 7 57.79 14.21 22.91
C ARG A 7 58.19 12.76 23.23
N GLN A 8 58.24 12.43 24.52
CA GLN A 8 58.54 11.09 25.01
C GLN A 8 57.38 10.09 24.75
N ARG A 9 57.72 8.86 24.31
CA ARG A 9 56.77 7.74 24.26
C ARG A 9 56.52 7.17 25.66
N ARG A 10 55.26 7.05 26.09
CA ARG A 10 54.85 6.24 27.25
C ARG A 10 54.40 4.85 26.81
N SER A 11 54.81 3.82 27.54
CA SER A 11 54.44 2.43 27.32
C SER A 11 53.03 2.10 27.86
N ARG A 12 52.30 1.22 27.18
CA ARG A 12 51.03 0.65 27.66
C ARG A 12 51.27 -0.65 28.44
N PRO A 13 50.54 -0.91 29.53
CA PRO A 13 50.60 -2.19 30.25
C PRO A 13 49.89 -3.31 29.47
N ARG A 14 50.32 -4.56 29.67
CA ARG A 14 49.58 -5.76 29.21
C ARG A 14 48.29 -5.92 30.02
N ARG A 15 47.24 -6.48 29.40
CA ARG A 15 46.04 -7.02 30.07
C ARG A 15 46.09 -8.54 30.01
N ASP A 16 45.84 -9.20 31.13
CA ASP A 16 45.76 -10.66 31.21
C ASP A 16 44.40 -11.21 30.73
N SER A 17 44.41 -12.47 30.30
CA SER A 17 43.28 -13.14 29.64
C SER A 17 42.56 -14.15 30.56
N SER A 18 41.39 -13.78 31.09
CA SER A 18 40.58 -14.69 31.94
C SER A 18 39.06 -14.52 31.74
N SER A 19 38.53 -14.90 30.57
CA SER A 19 37.11 -14.71 30.21
C SER A 19 36.35 -15.96 29.73
N SER A 20 36.96 -17.16 29.78
CA SER A 20 36.35 -18.41 29.30
C SER A 20 35.17 -18.93 30.14
N GLY A 21 35.11 -18.62 31.44
CA GLY A 21 34.16 -19.22 32.38
C GLY A 21 32.68 -18.80 32.21
N ARG A 22 32.38 -17.58 31.75
CA ARG A 22 31.01 -17.02 31.82
C ARG A 22 30.06 -17.46 30.70
N ARG A 23 30.54 -18.00 29.56
CA ARG A 23 29.67 -18.35 28.41
C ARG A 23 28.79 -19.59 28.65
N ARG A 24 29.24 -20.60 29.42
CA ARG A 24 28.46 -21.84 29.68
C ARG A 24 27.22 -21.63 30.55
N ALA A 25 27.12 -20.54 31.31
CA ALA A 25 25.99 -20.31 32.23
C ALA A 25 24.74 -19.71 31.56
N ARG A 26 24.85 -19.15 30.34
CA ARG A 26 23.71 -18.50 29.65
C ARG A 26 22.89 -19.46 28.77
N SER A 27 23.51 -20.41 28.07
CA SER A 27 22.78 -21.34 27.18
C SER A 27 21.78 -22.24 27.91
N GLY A 28 22.14 -22.73 29.11
CA GLY A 28 21.25 -23.57 29.93
C GLY A 28 19.93 -22.90 30.31
N ARG A 29 19.92 -21.56 30.52
CA ARG A 29 18.69 -20.81 30.85
C ARG A 29 17.76 -20.66 29.65
N ALA A 30 18.32 -20.49 28.45
CA ALA A 30 17.53 -20.42 27.21
C ALA A 30 16.83 -21.77 26.90
N TYR A 31 17.55 -22.89 27.06
CA TYR A 31 16.99 -24.23 26.89
C TYR A 31 15.88 -24.54 27.91
N ALA A 32 16.06 -24.12 29.17
CA ALA A 32 15.05 -24.27 30.21
C ALA A 32 13.78 -23.44 29.94
N ARG A 33 13.90 -22.21 29.40
CA ARG A 33 12.73 -21.39 29.00
C ARG A 33 11.95 -22.05 27.85
N ARG A 34 12.61 -22.49 26.78
CA ARG A 34 11.94 -23.15 25.64
C ARG A 34 11.19 -24.44 26.00
N ARG A 35 11.63 -25.19 27.02
CA ARG A 35 10.88 -26.36 27.51
C ARG A 35 9.59 -25.99 28.26
N LYS A 36 9.53 -24.84 28.93
CA LYS A 36 8.30 -24.39 29.62
C LYS A 36 7.21 -24.00 28.63
N THR A 37 7.52 -23.22 27.60
CA THR A 37 6.53 -22.77 26.61
C THR A 37 5.95 -23.94 25.80
N VAL A 38 6.76 -24.95 25.43
CA VAL A 38 6.24 -26.18 24.79
C VAL A 38 5.30 -26.95 25.72
N ALA A 39 5.67 -27.15 27.00
CA ALA A 39 4.81 -27.82 27.96
C ALA A 39 3.48 -27.08 28.20
N GLN A 40 3.51 -25.74 28.23
CA GLN A 40 2.34 -24.89 28.40
C GLN A 40 1.42 -24.93 27.16
N ARG A 41 1.97 -24.89 25.93
CA ARG A 41 1.18 -25.06 24.69
C ARG A 41 0.53 -26.45 24.62
N VAL A 42 1.25 -27.51 25.00
CA VAL A 42 0.67 -28.88 25.08
C VAL A 42 -0.45 -28.95 26.13
N LEU A 43 -0.27 -28.32 27.30
CA LEU A 43 -1.30 -28.29 28.35
C LEU A 43 -2.56 -27.56 27.88
N LEU A 44 -2.42 -26.42 27.18
CA LEU A 44 -3.54 -25.66 26.61
C LEU A 44 -4.30 -26.46 25.54
N LEU A 45 -3.59 -27.16 24.64
CA LEU A 45 -4.23 -28.02 23.63
C LEU A 45 -5.02 -29.17 24.29
N VAL A 46 -4.45 -29.83 25.29
CA VAL A 46 -5.14 -30.89 26.06
C VAL A 46 -6.37 -30.32 26.79
N PHE A 47 -6.24 -29.15 27.42
CA PHE A 47 -7.35 -28.51 28.13
C PHE A 47 -8.49 -28.13 27.18
N SER A 48 -8.16 -27.52 26.03
CA SER A 48 -9.14 -27.17 24.98
C SER A 48 -9.88 -28.42 24.46
N SER A 49 -9.15 -29.52 24.18
CA SER A 49 -9.76 -30.79 23.76
C SER A 49 -10.71 -31.37 24.82
N VAL A 50 -10.39 -31.22 26.12
CA VAL A 50 -11.27 -31.68 27.21
C VAL A 50 -12.51 -30.79 27.34
N VAL A 51 -12.39 -29.46 27.21
CA VAL A 51 -13.54 -28.54 27.25
C VAL A 51 -14.52 -28.82 26.10
N VAL A 52 -14.01 -28.99 24.87
CA VAL A 52 -14.85 -29.36 23.70
C VAL A 52 -15.54 -30.71 23.92
N ALA A 53 -14.83 -31.71 24.45
CA ALA A 53 -15.43 -33.01 24.74
C ALA A 53 -16.54 -32.93 25.80
N LEU A 54 -16.39 -32.10 26.84
CA LEU A 54 -17.41 -31.87 27.87
C LEU A 54 -18.64 -31.16 27.29
N MET A 55 -18.46 -30.11 26.47
CA MET A 55 -19.57 -29.42 25.81
C MET A 55 -20.37 -30.36 24.89
N VAL A 56 -19.70 -31.24 24.13
CA VAL A 56 -20.39 -32.25 23.30
C VAL A 56 -21.20 -33.23 24.15
N VAL A 57 -20.67 -33.68 25.30
CA VAL A 57 -21.42 -34.55 26.24
C VAL A 57 -22.64 -33.84 26.82
N GLU A 58 -22.54 -32.55 27.16
CA GLU A 58 -23.65 -31.76 27.69
C GLU A 58 -24.76 -31.55 26.64
N ILE A 59 -24.40 -31.17 25.41
CA ILE A 59 -25.33 -31.03 24.27
C ILE A 59 -26.06 -32.35 24.00
N VAL A 60 -25.33 -33.48 23.94
CA VAL A 60 -25.93 -34.81 23.73
C VAL A 60 -26.84 -35.22 24.90
N THR A 61 -26.55 -34.78 26.12
CA THR A 61 -27.38 -35.03 27.31
C THR A 61 -28.68 -34.23 27.28
N LEU A 62 -28.61 -32.95 26.88
CA LEU A 62 -29.78 -32.08 26.69
C LEU A 62 -30.73 -32.64 25.63
N VAL A 63 -30.21 -32.97 24.44
CA VAL A 63 -31.01 -33.57 23.35
C VAL A 63 -31.69 -34.87 23.77
N ARG A 64 -31.00 -35.74 24.54
CA ARG A 64 -31.59 -36.96 25.09
C ARG A 64 -32.67 -36.69 26.14
N SER A 65 -32.51 -35.67 26.97
CA SER A 65 -33.51 -35.28 27.99
C SER A 65 -34.81 -34.80 27.33
N SER A 66 -34.72 -33.90 26.35
CA SER A 66 -35.86 -33.40 25.56
C SER A 66 -36.64 -34.51 24.84
N SER A 67 -36.00 -35.64 24.55
CA SER A 67 -36.59 -36.78 23.82
C SER A 67 -37.55 -37.65 24.65
N SER A 68 -37.71 -37.40 25.95
CA SER A 68 -38.38 -38.31 26.90
C SER A 68 -39.71 -37.83 27.48
N SER A 69 -40.17 -36.62 27.13
CA SER A 69 -41.38 -36.03 27.71
C SER A 69 -42.65 -36.42 26.95
N SER A 70 -43.25 -37.57 27.28
CA SER A 70 -44.56 -37.99 26.77
C SER A 70 -45.69 -37.59 27.73
N MET A 71 -46.46 -36.56 27.36
CA MET A 71 -47.66 -36.19 28.11
C MET A 71 -48.85 -37.13 27.81
N PRO A 72 -49.71 -37.42 28.79
CA PRO A 72 -50.92 -38.21 28.59
C PRO A 72 -52.02 -37.41 27.87
N THR A 73 -52.73 -38.06 26.95
CA THR A 73 -53.83 -37.45 26.19
C THR A 73 -55.18 -37.61 26.92
N GLU A 74 -55.72 -36.53 27.49
CA GLU A 74 -57.17 -36.44 27.76
C GLU A 74 -57.90 -35.83 26.55
N GLY A 75 -59.05 -36.39 26.21
CA GLY A 75 -59.77 -36.06 24.97
C GLY A 75 -60.82 -34.96 25.16
N ARG A 76 -60.90 -34.03 24.20
CA ARG A 76 -62.06 -33.15 24.03
C ARG A 76 -62.37 -32.94 22.55
N THR A 77 -63.64 -33.05 22.19
CA THR A 77 -64.12 -32.95 20.81
C THR A 77 -64.32 -31.49 20.39
N GLY A 78 -63.69 -31.09 19.28
CA GLY A 78 -63.82 -29.78 18.66
C GLY A 78 -63.58 -29.89 17.15
N LYS A 79 -64.22 -29.04 16.36
CA LYS A 79 -64.18 -29.06 14.88
C LYS A 79 -63.61 -27.75 14.33
N ASN A 80 -63.01 -27.88 13.14
CA ASN A 80 -62.56 -26.81 12.23
C ASN A 80 -61.30 -26.04 12.67
N GLY A 81 -60.54 -25.59 11.67
CA GLY A 81 -59.25 -24.91 11.81
C GLY A 81 -58.17 -25.59 10.97
N GLY A 82 -57.93 -25.10 9.76
CA GLY A 82 -56.83 -25.56 8.92
C GLY A 82 -55.55 -24.80 9.27
N GLY A 83 -54.47 -25.51 9.58
CA GLY A 83 -53.15 -24.94 9.86
C GLY A 83 -52.04 -25.80 9.26
N SER A 84 -51.08 -25.17 8.59
CA SER A 84 -49.94 -25.83 7.95
C SER A 84 -48.89 -26.23 8.99
N ALA A 85 -48.55 -27.52 9.06
CA ALA A 85 -47.56 -28.04 9.99
C ALA A 85 -46.11 -27.73 9.56
N PRO A 86 -45.22 -27.28 10.46
CA PRO A 86 -43.82 -27.01 10.14
C PRO A 86 -42.86 -28.20 10.41
N SER A 87 -41.92 -28.36 9.48
CA SER A 87 -40.52 -28.79 9.72
C SER A 87 -40.17 -30.20 10.24
N ASP A 88 -40.46 -31.25 9.47
CA ASP A 88 -39.67 -32.52 9.54
C ASP A 88 -38.17 -32.28 9.23
N LYS A 89 -37.86 -31.23 8.46
CA LYS A 89 -36.50 -30.86 8.03
C LYS A 89 -35.53 -30.62 9.18
N ALA A 90 -36.00 -30.08 10.33
CA ALA A 90 -35.13 -29.78 11.46
C ALA A 90 -34.56 -31.06 12.11
N SER A 91 -35.38 -32.09 12.26
CA SER A 91 -34.98 -33.40 12.80
C SER A 91 -33.95 -34.09 11.88
N SER A 92 -34.13 -34.01 10.56
CA SER A 92 -33.19 -34.56 9.58
C SER A 92 -31.81 -33.87 9.61
N ALA A 93 -31.77 -32.56 9.84
CA ALA A 93 -30.51 -31.83 9.98
C ALA A 93 -29.74 -32.22 11.26
N ALA A 94 -30.44 -32.33 12.39
CA ALA A 94 -29.85 -32.75 13.67
C ALA A 94 -29.23 -34.17 13.61
N LEU A 95 -29.91 -35.11 12.94
CA LEU A 95 -29.39 -36.47 12.75
C LEU A 95 -28.10 -36.50 11.91
N LYS A 96 -28.05 -35.74 10.80
CA LYS A 96 -26.82 -35.64 9.99
C LYS A 96 -25.66 -34.99 10.74
N ALA A 97 -25.93 -33.99 11.59
CA ALA A 97 -24.89 -33.38 12.40
C ALA A 97 -24.28 -34.37 13.40
N ALA A 98 -25.10 -35.23 14.02
CA ALA A 98 -24.62 -36.29 14.92
C ALA A 98 -23.77 -37.35 14.19
N GLU A 99 -24.20 -37.78 12.99
CA GLU A 99 -23.49 -38.76 12.16
C GLU A 99 -22.10 -38.25 11.73
N LEU A 100 -21.99 -36.98 11.35
CA LEU A 100 -20.72 -36.33 11.02
C LEU A 100 -19.78 -36.19 12.24
N LEU A 101 -20.31 -35.88 13.42
CA LEU A 101 -19.52 -35.80 14.66
C LEU A 101 -18.99 -37.17 15.10
N GLU A 102 -19.77 -38.24 14.94
CA GLU A 102 -19.32 -39.61 15.24
C GLU A 102 -18.24 -40.08 14.26
N ALA A 103 -18.36 -39.76 12.97
CA ALA A 103 -17.33 -40.01 11.97
C ALA A 103 -16.02 -39.23 12.24
N ALA A 104 -16.10 -37.96 12.66
CA ALA A 104 -14.93 -37.18 13.06
C ALA A 104 -14.23 -37.79 14.28
N ALA A 105 -15.00 -38.22 15.29
CA ALA A 105 -14.46 -38.90 16.47
C ALA A 105 -13.84 -40.27 16.16
N GLU A 106 -14.34 -40.98 15.15
CA GLU A 106 -13.76 -42.22 14.61
C GLU A 106 -12.40 -41.95 13.93
N GLY A 107 -12.30 -40.87 13.13
CA GLY A 107 -11.06 -40.45 12.50
C GLY A 107 -9.95 -40.11 13.50
N VAL A 108 -10.26 -39.32 14.53
CA VAL A 108 -9.30 -38.99 15.61
C VAL A 108 -8.84 -40.24 16.36
N ARG A 109 -9.73 -41.22 16.58
CA ARG A 109 -9.37 -42.50 17.22
C ARG A 109 -8.44 -43.37 16.37
N ARG A 110 -8.46 -43.25 15.03
CA ARG A 110 -7.56 -43.98 14.12
C ARG A 110 -6.21 -43.27 13.92
N GLY A 111 -6.21 -41.94 13.78
CA GLY A 111 -5.00 -41.16 13.52
C GLY A 111 -3.92 -41.20 14.63
N GLY A 112 -4.27 -41.64 15.84
CA GLY A 112 -3.34 -41.70 16.98
C GLY A 112 -2.36 -42.89 17.00
N ALA A 113 -2.49 -43.86 16.09
CA ALA A 113 -1.73 -45.12 16.14
C ALA A 113 -0.43 -45.12 15.31
N GLU A 114 -0.40 -44.39 14.18
CA GLU A 114 0.65 -44.56 13.15
C GLU A 114 1.32 -43.23 12.77
N LYS A 115 2.44 -42.91 13.45
CA LYS A 115 3.59 -42.19 12.87
C LYS A 115 4.77 -42.23 13.83
N LYS A 116 5.82 -42.97 13.47
CA LYS A 116 7.07 -43.01 14.23
C LYS A 116 8.29 -43.19 13.31
N ALA A 117 9.13 -42.16 13.30
CA ALA A 117 10.46 -42.11 12.70
C ALA A 117 10.57 -42.29 11.17
N GLU A 118 10.60 -41.16 10.47
CA GLU A 118 11.73 -40.88 9.59
C GLU A 118 12.07 -39.38 9.64
N ALA A 119 13.29 -38.99 9.25
CA ALA A 119 13.78 -37.62 9.37
C ALA A 119 14.73 -37.26 8.21
N PRO A 120 14.48 -36.17 7.45
CA PRO A 120 15.27 -35.82 6.27
C PRO A 120 16.65 -35.23 6.60
N ALA A 121 17.59 -35.38 5.66
CA ALA A 121 18.98 -34.93 5.74
C ALA A 121 19.14 -33.39 5.65
N PRO A 122 20.29 -32.82 6.09
CA PRO A 122 20.41 -31.38 6.31
C PRO A 122 20.66 -30.53 5.05
N ARG A 123 20.15 -29.30 5.14
CA ARG A 123 20.12 -28.14 4.21
C ARG A 123 21.48 -27.59 3.73
N GLU A 124 22.56 -28.37 3.78
CA GLU A 124 23.93 -27.86 3.64
C GLU A 124 24.37 -27.62 2.18
N GLU A 125 23.84 -28.38 1.21
CA GLU A 125 24.26 -28.28 -0.18
C GLU A 125 23.75 -27.01 -0.90
N ALA A 126 22.55 -26.54 -0.55
CA ALA A 126 22.01 -25.27 -1.06
C ALA A 126 22.82 -24.04 -0.62
N LEU A 127 23.52 -24.12 0.52
CA LEU A 127 24.47 -23.09 0.97
C LEU A 127 25.82 -23.20 0.25
N ARG A 128 26.19 -24.41 -0.21
CA ARG A 128 27.48 -24.65 -0.87
C ARG A 128 27.54 -24.04 -2.28
N ARG A 129 26.43 -24.05 -3.02
CA ARG A 129 26.31 -23.38 -4.33
C ARG A 129 26.39 -21.84 -4.25
N ARG A 130 26.17 -21.24 -3.08
CA ARG A 130 26.25 -19.78 -2.86
C ARG A 130 27.67 -19.25 -2.58
N ARG A 131 28.73 -20.07 -2.69
CA ARG A 131 30.12 -19.65 -2.41
C ARG A 131 31.09 -19.97 -3.57
N ILE A 132 30.61 -19.87 -4.81
CA ILE A 132 31.40 -20.14 -6.03
C ILE A 132 31.25 -18.99 -7.06
N VAL A 133 30.50 -17.93 -6.73
CA VAL A 133 30.14 -16.81 -7.64
C VAL A 133 30.53 -15.44 -7.06
N ASP A 134 31.50 -15.42 -6.14
CA ASP A 134 31.88 -14.22 -5.37
C ASP A 134 33.41 -14.22 -5.06
N GLU A 135 34.19 -14.67 -6.04
CA GLU A 135 35.66 -14.53 -6.09
C GLU A 135 36.05 -13.95 -7.47
N SER A 136 35.70 -12.69 -7.70
CA SER A 136 36.34 -11.88 -8.73
C SER A 136 37.73 -11.46 -8.22
N PRO A 137 38.79 -11.50 -9.05
CA PRO A 137 40.11 -11.04 -8.64
C PRO A 137 40.14 -9.51 -8.47
N ASP A 138 40.88 -9.02 -7.47
CA ASP A 138 41.21 -7.60 -7.34
C ASP A 138 42.01 -7.13 -8.59
N PRO A 139 41.78 -5.91 -9.10
CA PRO A 139 42.57 -5.34 -10.19
C PRO A 139 44.00 -4.98 -9.73
N ASP A 140 44.98 -5.15 -10.60
CA ASP A 140 46.38 -4.79 -10.32
C ASP A 140 46.57 -3.26 -10.20
N PRO A 141 47.34 -2.76 -9.23
CA PRO A 141 47.38 -1.33 -8.87
C PRO A 141 48.47 -0.53 -9.63
N GLU A 142 48.77 -0.83 -10.89
CA GLU A 142 49.90 -0.21 -11.64
C GLU A 142 49.51 0.67 -12.85
N GLU A 143 48.23 0.81 -13.22
CA GLU A 143 47.76 1.70 -14.32
C GLU A 143 46.75 2.75 -13.82
N ALA A 144 47.24 3.78 -13.11
CA ALA A 144 46.40 4.84 -12.53
C ALA A 144 47.07 6.24 -12.41
N GLU A 145 48.08 6.54 -13.24
CA GLU A 145 48.71 7.87 -13.35
C GLU A 145 49.11 8.15 -14.83
N GLU A 146 48.19 8.61 -15.70
CA GLU A 146 48.51 9.30 -16.99
C GLU A 146 47.27 9.86 -17.77
N GLU A 147 46.27 10.48 -17.11
CA GLU A 147 45.18 11.25 -17.79
C GLU A 147 44.84 12.59 -17.07
N GLU A 148 45.78 13.53 -17.07
CA GLU A 148 45.52 14.99 -16.97
C GLU A 148 46.43 15.72 -17.98
N GLU A 149 46.05 16.94 -18.41
CA GLU A 149 46.67 17.77 -19.48
C GLU A 149 46.42 17.34 -20.95
N GLU A 150 45.41 17.93 -21.63
CA GLU A 150 45.52 18.62 -22.94
C GLU A 150 44.12 19.07 -23.50
N GLU A 151 43.62 20.24 -23.09
CA GLU A 151 42.58 21.00 -23.85
C GLU A 151 42.87 22.52 -23.81
N GLU A 152 43.71 23.01 -24.73
CA GLU A 152 43.71 24.43 -25.15
C GLU A 152 44.05 24.57 -26.64
N HIS A 153 43.44 25.58 -27.28
CA HIS A 153 43.81 26.18 -28.57
C HIS A 153 43.82 25.29 -29.84
N SER A 154 42.84 25.53 -30.72
CA SER A 154 43.17 26.08 -32.06
C SER A 154 41.97 26.74 -32.75
N ASP A 155 42.02 28.07 -32.88
CA ASP A 155 41.39 28.77 -33.99
C ASP A 155 42.25 28.57 -35.25
N ASP A 156 41.64 28.29 -36.41
CA ASP A 156 41.79 29.16 -37.60
C ASP A 156 40.75 28.84 -38.70
N ALA A 157 40.56 29.78 -39.62
CA ALA A 157 39.46 29.82 -40.58
C ALA A 157 39.71 29.07 -41.92
N ASN A 158 38.62 28.80 -42.66
CA ASN A 158 38.66 28.93 -44.13
C ASN A 158 37.29 29.30 -44.74
N GLU A 159 37.31 29.76 -46.01
CA GLU A 159 36.30 30.62 -46.63
C GLU A 159 35.43 29.96 -47.75
N ARG A 160 34.24 30.56 -47.95
CA ARG A 160 33.48 30.77 -49.22
C ARG A 160 33.01 29.56 -50.07
N LYS A 161 31.69 29.49 -50.30
CA LYS A 161 31.01 30.13 -51.48
C LYS A 161 29.47 29.98 -51.42
N GLU A 162 28.71 31.08 -51.43
CA GLU A 162 28.10 31.74 -52.61
C GLU A 162 26.95 30.96 -53.29
N ALA A 163 25.71 31.30 -52.96
CA ALA A 163 24.54 31.25 -53.84
C ALA A 163 23.52 32.31 -53.40
N SER A 164 23.12 33.22 -54.30
CA SER A 164 22.26 34.38 -54.03
C SER A 164 20.93 34.29 -54.79
N VAL A 165 19.83 34.72 -54.17
CA VAL A 165 18.68 35.34 -54.85
C VAL A 165 18.10 36.42 -53.95
N ASP A 166 17.73 37.54 -54.58
CA ASP A 166 17.10 38.76 -54.05
C ASP A 166 15.55 38.55 -53.94
N ASP A 167 14.68 39.45 -53.47
CA ASP A 167 14.73 40.87 -53.02
C ASP A 167 14.18 40.93 -51.53
N ASP A 168 13.73 42.02 -50.86
CA ASP A 168 13.44 43.44 -51.15
C ASP A 168 13.36 44.30 -49.83
N GLU A 169 12.92 45.57 -49.96
CA GLU A 169 12.45 46.64 -49.01
C GLU A 169 11.70 46.26 -47.68
N SER A 170 11.63 47.09 -46.59
CA SER A 170 12.16 48.46 -46.28
C SER A 170 12.08 48.90 -44.77
N ASP A 171 12.96 49.85 -44.39
CA ASP A 171 12.87 51.04 -43.48
C ASP A 171 12.25 50.95 -42.04
N ASP A 172 12.99 51.18 -40.94
CA ASP A 172 13.34 52.44 -40.19
C ASP A 172 12.35 52.81 -39.05
N GLU A 173 12.61 53.61 -37.99
CA GLU A 173 13.74 54.46 -37.52
C GLU A 173 14.29 53.95 -36.14
N GLU A 174 15.61 53.89 -35.87
CA GLU A 174 16.48 54.83 -35.10
C GLU A 174 16.07 55.33 -33.68
N GLY A 175 17.09 55.51 -32.80
CA GLY A 175 16.97 56.16 -31.46
C GLY A 175 17.66 55.40 -30.29
N SER A 176 18.99 55.30 -30.17
CA SER A 176 19.91 56.27 -29.51
C SER A 176 19.43 56.85 -28.15
N GLY A 177 20.17 56.78 -27.03
CA GLY A 177 21.50 56.19 -26.76
C GLY A 177 22.11 56.71 -25.43
N GLU A 178 23.35 56.27 -25.11
CA GLU A 178 24.23 56.78 -24.01
C GLU A 178 23.76 56.65 -22.53
N SER A 179 24.60 56.91 -21.51
CA SER A 179 25.97 56.42 -21.19
C SER A 179 26.33 56.75 -19.71
N GLY A 180 27.37 56.12 -19.13
CA GLY A 180 27.85 56.31 -17.74
C GLY A 180 27.38 55.20 -16.77
N ASP A 181 28.19 54.53 -15.95
CA ASP A 181 29.53 54.74 -15.34
C ASP A 181 29.56 55.59 -14.04
N GLY A 182 30.32 55.12 -13.03
CA GLY A 182 30.31 55.55 -11.62
C GLY A 182 29.19 54.89 -10.78
N GLY A 183 29.42 54.29 -9.60
CA GLY A 183 30.66 54.00 -8.89
C GLY A 183 30.94 54.94 -7.70
N GLY A 184 30.83 54.43 -6.46
CA GLY A 184 31.36 55.10 -5.26
C GLY A 184 30.49 55.03 -4.00
N GLU A 185 30.86 54.11 -3.10
CA GLU A 185 30.88 54.21 -1.62
C GLU A 185 29.64 54.71 -0.82
N ALA A 186 29.71 54.56 0.51
CA ALA A 186 28.65 54.90 1.46
C ALA A 186 29.05 56.11 2.32
N ASP A 187 28.06 56.81 2.87
CA ASP A 187 28.22 57.67 4.05
C ASP A 187 26.91 57.68 4.87
N ASP A 188 27.02 58.01 6.15
CA ASP A 188 25.92 57.99 7.12
C ASP A 188 25.16 59.34 7.15
N GLY A 189 23.83 59.32 7.25
CA GLY A 189 23.03 60.56 7.21
C GLY A 189 21.68 60.48 7.95
N GLU A 190 21.56 61.20 9.05
CA GLU A 190 20.41 61.21 9.96
C GLU A 190 19.64 62.55 9.88
N VAL A 191 18.30 62.51 9.96
CA VAL A 191 17.37 63.64 10.25
C VAL A 191 17.23 64.79 9.21
N GLU A 192 16.04 64.97 8.63
CA GLU A 192 15.16 66.13 8.92
C GLU A 192 13.73 65.97 8.35
N GLU A 193 12.76 66.67 8.94
CA GLU A 193 11.35 66.74 8.53
C GLU A 193 11.11 67.94 7.58
N GLU A 194 10.25 67.82 6.56
CA GLU A 194 9.05 68.69 6.37
C GLU A 194 8.37 68.58 4.98
N ARG A 195 7.03 68.35 5.02
CA ARG A 195 5.95 68.96 4.19
C ARG A 195 5.72 68.59 2.70
N VAL A 196 4.42 68.73 2.35
CA VAL A 196 3.75 68.74 1.02
C VAL A 196 3.66 67.39 0.31
N GLY A 197 2.52 66.93 -0.24
CA GLY A 197 1.11 67.39 -0.20
C GLY A 197 0.18 66.20 0.11
N ASP A 198 -1.10 66.34 0.45
CA ASP A 198 -2.15 67.12 -0.22
C ASP A 198 -2.29 66.77 -1.72
N ASP A 199 -2.96 65.64 -2.00
CA ASP A 199 -4.08 65.56 -2.94
C ASP A 199 -4.91 64.30 -2.61
N ALA A 200 -6.23 64.37 -2.83
CA ALA A 200 -7.18 63.30 -2.52
C ALA A 200 -8.24 63.19 -3.61
N GLU A 201 -8.60 61.97 -3.99
CA GLU A 201 -9.82 61.68 -4.76
C GLU A 201 -10.47 60.43 -4.14
N GLU A 202 -11.70 60.61 -3.66
CA GLU A 202 -12.54 59.58 -3.04
C GLU A 202 -13.57 59.13 -4.08
N GLU A 203 -13.61 57.83 -4.43
CA GLU A 203 -14.73 57.25 -5.17
C GLU A 203 -15.57 56.39 -4.21
N GLU A 204 -16.59 57.01 -3.60
CA GLU A 204 -17.70 56.29 -2.96
C GLU A 204 -18.69 55.84 -4.04
N GLU A 205 -18.89 54.53 -4.23
CA GLU A 205 -19.96 54.00 -5.11
C GLU A 205 -21.17 53.57 -4.27
N ASP A 206 -22.19 54.42 -4.22
CA ASP A 206 -23.47 54.14 -3.55
C ASP A 206 -24.10 52.82 -4.05
N ARG A 207 -24.55 51.98 -3.12
CA ARG A 207 -25.53 50.91 -3.38
C ARG A 207 -26.76 51.12 -2.52
N GLU A 208 -27.85 51.50 -3.19
CA GLU A 208 -29.16 51.70 -2.59
C GLU A 208 -29.65 50.40 -1.91
N VAL A 209 -30.06 50.51 -0.66
CA VAL A 209 -30.81 49.45 0.03
C VAL A 209 -32.27 49.61 -0.37
N GLY A 210 -32.82 48.58 -1.03
CA GLY A 210 -34.25 48.50 -1.29
C GLY A 210 -34.97 47.88 -0.08
N ASP A 211 -35.78 48.68 0.60
CA ASP A 211 -36.79 48.18 1.52
C ASP A 211 -37.98 47.66 0.70
N ASP A 212 -38.35 46.37 0.87
CA ASP A 212 -39.64 45.81 0.43
C ASP A 212 -40.40 45.34 1.68
N GLU A 213 -41.55 45.95 1.95
CA GLU A 213 -42.39 45.69 3.13
C GLU A 213 -43.41 44.55 2.90
N GLU A 214 -43.79 43.91 4.01
CA GLU A 214 -45.10 43.29 4.31
C GLU A 214 -45.95 42.68 3.17
N GLU A 215 -46.16 41.36 3.23
CA GLU A 215 -47.51 40.79 2.99
C GLU A 215 -47.76 39.58 3.91
N GLU A 216 -48.61 39.74 4.93
CA GLU A 216 -49.08 38.66 5.80
C GLU A 216 -50.37 38.05 5.23
N GLU A 217 -50.39 36.75 4.89
CA GLU A 217 -51.64 36.01 4.66
C GLU A 217 -52.03 35.14 5.87
N GLU A 218 -53.12 35.52 6.54
CA GLU A 218 -53.79 34.68 7.54
C GLU A 218 -54.46 33.47 6.88
N VAL A 219 -54.16 32.25 7.37
CA VAL A 219 -54.99 31.06 7.09
C VAL A 219 -55.47 30.43 8.39
N ALA A 220 -56.67 30.83 8.82
CA ALA A 220 -57.38 30.16 9.91
C ALA A 220 -57.98 28.82 9.44
N GLY A 221 -58.00 27.82 10.32
CA GLY A 221 -58.55 26.50 10.03
C GLY A 221 -58.72 25.65 11.29
N ASP A 222 -59.87 25.81 11.95
CA ASP A 222 -60.27 24.99 13.10
C ASP A 222 -60.56 23.53 12.68
N ASP A 223 -60.12 22.55 13.48
CA ASP A 223 -60.95 21.39 13.86
C ASP A 223 -60.45 20.80 15.21
N ALA A 224 -61.27 19.96 15.86
CA ALA A 224 -61.12 19.60 17.28
C ALA A 224 -61.21 18.08 17.59
N GLY A 225 -60.68 17.70 18.75
CA GLY A 225 -60.65 16.33 19.32
C GLY A 225 -59.50 16.22 20.34
N GLU A 226 -59.63 15.86 21.63
CA GLU A 226 -60.65 15.10 22.38
C GLU A 226 -60.89 13.68 21.79
N GLU A 227 -60.83 12.55 22.50
CA GLU A 227 -60.40 12.14 23.87
C GLU A 227 -59.26 11.05 23.73
N GLU A 228 -58.63 10.41 24.71
CA GLU A 228 -58.88 10.08 26.13
C GLU A 228 -57.52 9.97 26.90
N GLU A 229 -57.45 9.35 28.10
CA GLU A 229 -56.24 9.20 28.95
C GLU A 229 -55.57 7.80 28.85
N GLU A 230 -54.31 7.63 29.26
CA GLU A 230 -53.93 6.82 30.46
C GLU A 230 -52.41 6.72 30.70
N GLY A 231 -52.04 6.37 31.94
CA GLY A 231 -50.70 6.47 32.55
C GLY A 231 -49.58 5.61 31.93
N GLY A 232 -48.34 5.69 32.44
CA GLY A 232 -47.89 6.27 33.71
C GLY A 232 -46.73 5.44 34.27
N GLY A 233 -45.85 6.05 35.06
CA GLY A 233 -44.65 5.38 35.58
C GLY A 233 -43.58 6.36 36.02
N ASP A 234 -43.64 6.75 37.29
CA ASP A 234 -42.56 7.42 37.99
C ASP A 234 -41.37 6.45 38.21
N ASP A 235 -40.16 6.98 38.26
CA ASP A 235 -39.13 6.53 39.22
C ASP A 235 -38.09 7.67 39.38
N ASP A 236 -37.89 8.11 40.62
CA ASP A 236 -36.83 9.05 41.00
C ASP A 236 -35.45 8.34 41.05
N GLU A 237 -34.37 9.13 41.02
CA GLU A 237 -33.11 9.03 41.82
C GLU A 237 -32.05 9.86 41.07
N ALA A 238 -31.83 11.13 41.45
CA ALA A 238 -31.00 11.58 42.58
C ALA A 238 -29.54 11.85 42.16
N ALA A 239 -29.12 13.11 42.31
CA ALA A 239 -27.74 13.54 42.07
C ALA A 239 -26.84 13.25 43.29
N GLY A 240 -25.55 13.05 43.04
CA GLY A 240 -24.53 12.90 44.07
C GLY A 240 -23.13 13.17 43.52
N ASP A 241 -22.61 14.36 43.83
CA ASP A 241 -21.17 14.65 43.75
C ASP A 241 -20.46 13.99 44.95
N ASP A 242 -19.22 13.52 44.77
CA ASP A 242 -18.22 13.36 45.85
C ASP A 242 -16.82 13.20 45.22
N ASP A 243 -15.84 14.01 45.66
CA ASP A 243 -14.42 13.90 45.30
C ASP A 243 -13.70 12.86 46.19
N ASP A 244 -12.76 12.08 45.66
CA ASP A 244 -11.56 11.65 46.43
C ASP A 244 -10.37 11.22 45.53
N ASP A 245 -9.15 11.30 46.09
CA ASP A 245 -7.87 11.10 45.40
C ASP A 245 -7.53 9.62 45.12
N GLY A 246 -7.11 9.31 43.89
CA GLY A 246 -6.93 7.94 43.38
C GLY A 246 -5.56 7.62 42.75
N ASN A 247 -4.45 8.07 43.34
CA ASN A 247 -3.08 7.87 42.81
C ASN A 247 -2.76 6.39 42.47
N GLY A 248 -2.73 6.06 41.17
CA GLY A 248 -2.59 4.69 40.66
C GLY A 248 -1.38 4.49 39.73
N ASP A 249 -0.32 3.88 40.26
CA ASP A 249 0.87 3.44 39.52
C ASP A 249 0.55 2.23 38.61
N VAL A 250 0.23 2.50 37.34
CA VAL A 250 -0.07 1.46 36.33
C VAL A 250 1.21 1.05 35.61
N GLY A 251 1.78 -0.07 36.05
CA GLY A 251 3.06 -0.57 35.54
C GLY A 251 3.00 -1.08 34.10
N ASP A 252 3.90 -0.53 33.27
CA ASP A 252 4.32 -1.02 31.94
C ASP A 252 4.34 -2.56 31.83
N ASN A 253 3.51 -3.09 30.91
CA ASN A 253 3.51 -4.47 30.45
C ASN A 253 3.14 -4.54 28.95
N GLY A 254 3.78 -3.73 28.11
CA GLY A 254 3.57 -3.70 26.65
C GLY A 254 4.19 -4.88 25.88
N ASP A 255 3.81 -6.11 26.17
CA ASP A 255 4.30 -7.36 25.54
C ASP A 255 3.43 -7.81 24.33
N ASP A 256 2.91 -6.85 23.55
CA ASP A 256 2.10 -7.11 22.34
C ASP A 256 2.97 -7.32 21.08
N ASP A 257 3.47 -8.55 20.92
CA ASP A 257 4.17 -9.06 19.72
C ASP A 257 3.19 -9.27 18.53
N GLU A 258 2.47 -8.21 18.11
CA GLU A 258 1.68 -8.17 16.86
C GLU A 258 2.61 -8.12 15.63
N ALA A 259 3.34 -9.20 15.40
CA ALA A 259 3.95 -9.48 14.11
C ALA A 259 2.83 -9.82 13.12
N ALA A 260 2.57 -8.91 12.17
CA ALA A 260 1.53 -9.07 11.16
C ALA A 260 1.81 -10.29 10.24
N GLY A 261 1.33 -11.45 10.67
CA GLY A 261 1.22 -12.65 9.86
C GLY A 261 0.01 -12.53 8.95
N ASP A 262 0.26 -12.21 7.67
CA ASP A 262 -0.69 -12.47 6.60
C ASP A 262 -0.85 -14.00 6.46
N ASP A 263 -1.67 -14.64 7.30
CA ASP A 263 -1.97 -16.09 7.31
C ASP A 263 -2.87 -16.49 6.12
N ASP A 264 -2.47 -16.12 4.90
CA ASP A 264 -3.14 -16.45 3.64
C ASP A 264 -2.56 -17.73 3.00
N ASP A 265 -2.46 -18.78 3.81
CA ASP A 265 -1.96 -20.09 3.42
C ASP A 265 -3.08 -20.84 2.65
N GLY A 266 -3.23 -20.50 1.36
CA GLY A 266 -4.28 -20.98 0.47
C GLY A 266 -4.48 -22.50 0.49
N ASN A 267 -5.54 -22.94 1.20
CA ASN A 267 -5.77 -24.34 1.58
C ASN A 267 -6.03 -25.28 0.38
N ASN A 268 -4.95 -25.78 -0.20
CA ASN A 268 -4.92 -26.64 -1.38
C ASN A 268 -5.09 -28.12 -0.96
N ASN A 269 -6.28 -28.46 -0.45
CA ASN A 269 -6.62 -29.79 0.07
C ASN A 269 -6.22 -30.93 -0.87
N GLY A 270 -5.55 -31.94 -0.33
CA GLY A 270 -5.04 -33.08 -1.09
C GLY A 270 -6.15 -34.03 -1.56
N VAL A 271 -5.95 -34.61 -2.75
CA VAL A 271 -6.67 -35.79 -3.22
C VAL A 271 -5.63 -36.87 -3.46
N ASP A 272 -5.82 -38.04 -2.86
CA ASP A 272 -4.85 -39.15 -2.93
C ASP A 272 -4.58 -39.57 -4.38
N ARG A 273 -3.29 -39.74 -4.73
CA ARG A 273 -2.90 -40.41 -5.96
C ARG A 273 -2.40 -41.81 -5.65
N ASN A 274 -3.20 -42.77 -6.09
CA ASN A 274 -2.94 -44.19 -6.10
C ASN A 274 -1.60 -44.48 -6.82
N GLU A 275 -0.77 -45.33 -6.23
CA GLU A 275 0.49 -45.78 -6.85
C GLU A 275 0.16 -46.64 -8.10
N GLY A 276 0.98 -46.50 -9.13
CA GLY A 276 0.82 -47.20 -10.41
C GLY A 276 2.18 -47.57 -11.00
N GLU A 277 2.51 -48.85 -10.94
CA GLU A 277 3.79 -49.40 -11.38
C GLU A 277 3.85 -49.52 -12.91
N ALA A 278 4.94 -49.01 -13.50
CA ALA A 278 5.48 -49.39 -14.81
C ALA A 278 6.99 -49.09 -14.74
N GLN A 279 7.81 -50.09 -14.42
CA GLN A 279 8.42 -51.03 -15.37
C GLN A 279 9.40 -50.34 -16.33
N ASP A 280 10.68 -50.65 -16.11
CA ASP A 280 11.79 -50.48 -17.04
C ASP A 280 11.57 -51.30 -18.32
N ASP A 281 12.23 -50.91 -19.43
CA ASP A 281 12.93 -51.87 -20.31
C ASP A 281 13.82 -51.17 -21.37
N ASP A 282 14.90 -51.87 -21.70
CA ASP A 282 15.82 -51.81 -22.85
C ASP A 282 16.83 -50.65 -23.09
N ASP A 283 18.03 -51.09 -23.47
CA ASP A 283 19.21 -50.31 -23.90
C ASP A 283 19.21 -50.07 -25.44
N GLY A 284 20.08 -49.18 -25.93
CA GLY A 284 20.22 -48.92 -27.37
C GLY A 284 21.42 -48.05 -27.75
N ASP A 285 22.60 -48.66 -27.90
CA ASP A 285 23.83 -48.06 -28.44
C ASP A 285 23.79 -47.90 -29.99
N ASP A 286 24.73 -47.10 -30.49
CA ASP A 286 25.17 -46.94 -31.90
C ASP A 286 24.12 -46.37 -32.90
N ASP A 287 24.47 -45.59 -33.93
CA ASP A 287 25.65 -45.68 -34.80
C ASP A 287 26.02 -44.33 -35.48
N GLU A 288 27.22 -44.20 -36.04
CA GLU A 288 27.69 -43.01 -36.76
C GLU A 288 27.22 -42.96 -38.23
N VAL A 289 26.56 -41.87 -38.68
CA VAL A 289 26.57 -41.49 -40.11
C VAL A 289 26.64 -39.96 -40.27
N ALA A 290 27.81 -39.45 -40.66
CA ALA A 290 27.94 -38.11 -41.22
C ALA A 290 27.63 -38.11 -42.74
N LYS A 291 26.89 -37.11 -43.21
CA LYS A 291 26.88 -36.68 -44.62
C LYS A 291 26.66 -35.18 -44.73
N ASP A 292 27.47 -34.56 -45.57
CA ASP A 292 27.40 -33.18 -46.01
C ASP A 292 26.28 -32.98 -47.07
N ASP A 293 26.28 -31.79 -47.69
CA ASP A 293 25.48 -31.36 -48.85
C ASP A 293 23.98 -31.07 -48.60
N ASP A 294 23.66 -29.84 -48.19
CA ASP A 294 22.49 -29.10 -48.70
C ASP A 294 22.85 -27.63 -48.95
N GLU A 295 22.10 -26.95 -49.81
CA GLU A 295 22.51 -25.72 -50.50
C GLU A 295 22.23 -24.42 -49.70
N GLY A 296 23.05 -23.39 -49.96
CA GLY A 296 23.02 -22.15 -49.18
C GLY A 296 21.71 -21.37 -49.30
N GLN A 297 20.97 -21.29 -48.18
CA GLN A 297 19.89 -20.32 -48.02
C GLN A 297 20.47 -18.90 -47.90
N PRO A 298 19.84 -17.87 -48.50
CA PRO A 298 20.31 -16.49 -48.39
C PRO A 298 20.08 -15.96 -46.97
N ASP A 299 21.06 -15.21 -46.44
CA ASP A 299 21.01 -14.57 -45.12
C ASP A 299 19.79 -13.64 -45.00
N GLN A 300 18.73 -14.14 -44.37
CA GLN A 300 17.64 -13.31 -43.88
C GLN A 300 18.11 -12.63 -42.60
N HIS A 301 18.62 -11.40 -42.75
CA HIS A 301 18.93 -10.52 -41.63
C HIS A 301 17.79 -10.56 -40.61
N PRO A 302 18.06 -10.80 -39.31
CA PRO A 302 17.02 -10.74 -38.29
C PRO A 302 16.40 -9.34 -38.33
N ASN A 303 15.07 -9.30 -38.43
CA ASN A 303 14.33 -8.09 -38.72
C ASN A 303 14.50 -7.06 -37.59
N GLU A 304 15.31 -6.01 -37.81
CA GLU A 304 15.52 -4.87 -36.89
C GLU A 304 14.27 -3.97 -36.73
N GLY A 305 13.08 -4.51 -37.01
CA GLY A 305 11.80 -3.93 -36.62
C GLY A 305 11.62 -4.01 -35.11
N GLY A 306 12.34 -3.16 -34.37
CA GLY A 306 12.15 -2.93 -32.95
C GLY A 306 10.67 -2.73 -32.66
N GLY A 307 10.09 -3.70 -31.93
CA GLY A 307 8.65 -3.89 -31.87
C GLY A 307 7.98 -2.82 -31.02
N VAL A 308 7.70 -1.66 -31.61
CA VAL A 308 7.03 -0.52 -30.95
C VAL A 308 5.85 -1.04 -30.15
N VAL A 309 6.01 -1.09 -28.83
CA VAL A 309 5.01 -1.60 -27.90
C VAL A 309 3.78 -0.71 -28.06
N GLN A 310 2.79 -1.21 -28.79
CA GLN A 310 1.56 -0.46 -29.03
C GLN A 310 0.92 -0.21 -27.67
N ARG A 311 0.86 1.06 -27.26
CA ARG A 311 0.13 1.45 -26.05
C ARG A 311 -1.28 0.86 -26.16
N PRO A 312 -1.81 0.23 -25.08
CA PRO A 312 -3.19 -0.22 -25.07
C PRO A 312 -4.09 0.89 -25.58
N ARG A 313 -4.96 0.57 -26.56
CA ARG A 313 -5.81 1.57 -27.20
C ARG A 313 -6.63 2.26 -26.11
N VAL A 314 -6.40 3.57 -25.94
CA VAL A 314 -7.03 4.41 -24.90
C VAL A 314 -8.51 4.08 -24.82
N GLN A 315 -8.96 3.60 -23.66
CA GLN A 315 -10.37 3.27 -23.48
C GLN A 315 -11.16 4.59 -23.42
N PRO A 316 -12.34 4.68 -24.06
CA PRO A 316 -13.16 5.87 -23.97
C PRO A 316 -13.54 6.14 -22.51
N ARG A 317 -13.69 7.43 -22.15
CA ARG A 317 -14.16 7.87 -20.83
C ARG A 317 -15.41 7.08 -20.42
N ARG A 318 -15.43 6.64 -19.15
CA ARG A 318 -16.54 5.92 -18.54
C ARG A 318 -17.15 6.78 -17.44
N SER A 319 -18.47 6.80 -17.33
CA SER A 319 -19.10 7.33 -16.11
C SER A 319 -18.75 6.42 -14.92
N LEU A 320 -18.79 6.97 -13.70
CA LEU A 320 -18.64 6.17 -12.48
C LEU A 320 -19.70 5.06 -12.40
N GLU A 321 -20.89 5.31 -12.97
CA GLU A 321 -21.95 4.30 -13.11
C GLU A 321 -21.56 3.15 -14.04
N GLU A 322 -20.90 3.40 -15.18
CA GLU A 322 -20.42 2.34 -16.07
C GLU A 322 -19.32 1.52 -15.39
N VAL A 323 -18.38 2.18 -14.70
CA VAL A 323 -17.31 1.50 -13.94
C VAL A 323 -17.90 0.54 -12.90
N LEU A 324 -18.88 1.00 -12.13
CA LEU A 324 -19.60 0.18 -11.15
C LEU A 324 -20.44 -0.93 -11.80
N SER A 325 -21.15 -0.63 -12.89
CA SER A 325 -21.96 -1.60 -13.63
C SER A 325 -21.11 -2.71 -14.26
N ARG A 326 -19.91 -2.40 -14.76
CA ARG A 326 -18.92 -3.37 -15.26
C ARG A 326 -18.37 -4.26 -14.16
N ALA A 327 -18.25 -3.74 -12.94
CA ALA A 327 -17.90 -4.52 -11.77
C ALA A 327 -19.05 -5.40 -11.25
N GLY A 328 -20.29 -5.19 -11.73
CA GLY A 328 -21.48 -5.93 -11.30
C GLY A 328 -22.23 -5.29 -10.13
N VAL A 329 -21.93 -4.03 -9.79
CA VAL A 329 -22.65 -3.25 -8.78
C VAL A 329 -23.90 -2.63 -9.38
N GLU A 330 -25.05 -2.82 -8.73
CA GLU A 330 -26.29 -2.13 -9.09
C GLU A 330 -26.26 -0.68 -8.59
N VAL A 331 -26.39 0.29 -9.49
CA VAL A 331 -26.37 1.73 -9.15
C VAL A 331 -27.79 2.24 -8.91
N ASP A 332 -28.24 2.05 -7.66
CA ASP A 332 -29.56 2.49 -7.20
C ASP A 332 -29.70 4.04 -7.09
N PRO A 333 -30.90 4.59 -6.79
CA PRO A 333 -31.12 6.02 -6.66
C PRO A 333 -30.52 6.70 -5.41
N GLU A 334 -29.92 5.96 -4.48
CA GLU A 334 -29.19 6.47 -3.33
C GLU A 334 -27.71 6.61 -3.65
N LEU A 335 -27.07 5.53 -4.11
CA LEU A 335 -25.70 5.57 -4.59
C LEU A 335 -25.50 6.59 -5.72
N ARG A 336 -26.46 6.73 -6.64
CA ARG A 336 -26.46 7.77 -7.68
C ARG A 336 -26.43 9.22 -7.15
N ARG A 337 -26.89 9.46 -5.91
CA ARG A 337 -26.82 10.77 -5.25
C ARG A 337 -25.50 10.97 -4.50
N GLU A 338 -24.82 9.90 -4.09
CA GLU A 338 -23.52 9.95 -3.42
C GLU A 338 -22.34 10.04 -4.40
N LEU A 339 -22.49 9.49 -5.61
CA LEU A 339 -21.47 9.58 -6.66
C LEU A 339 -21.28 11.04 -7.11
N PRO A 340 -20.04 11.58 -7.08
CA PRO A 340 -19.77 12.89 -7.67
C PRO A 340 -19.89 12.84 -9.20
N PRO A 341 -20.01 14.00 -9.88
CA PRO A 341 -19.95 14.07 -11.33
C PRO A 341 -18.68 13.40 -11.88
N ALA A 342 -18.78 12.69 -13.00
CA ALA A 342 -17.62 12.02 -13.60
C ALA A 342 -16.54 13.05 -13.99
N GLU A 343 -16.97 14.24 -14.40
CA GLU A 343 -16.16 15.40 -14.72
C GLU A 343 -15.33 15.89 -13.52
N GLU A 344 -15.79 15.69 -12.28
CA GLU A 344 -15.01 16.01 -11.07
C GLU A 344 -13.89 14.99 -10.85
N ALA A 345 -14.21 13.70 -10.95
CA ALA A 345 -13.22 12.62 -10.87
C ALA A 345 -12.13 12.77 -11.95
N GLU A 346 -12.53 13.10 -13.17
CA GLU A 346 -11.63 13.31 -14.31
C GLU A 346 -10.87 14.63 -14.22
N TRP A 347 -11.48 15.71 -13.72
CA TRP A 347 -10.74 16.93 -13.42
C TRP A 347 -9.68 16.70 -12.35
N LEU A 348 -9.99 15.92 -11.33
CA LEU A 348 -9.12 15.66 -10.18
C LEU A 348 -7.87 14.86 -10.57
N TYR A 349 -8.00 13.81 -11.39
CA TYR A 349 -6.90 12.88 -11.68
C TYR A 349 -6.42 12.80 -13.15
N TYR A 350 -7.17 13.36 -14.12
CA TYR A 350 -6.84 13.34 -15.56
C TYR A 350 -6.82 14.73 -16.21
N GLY A 351 -6.86 15.80 -15.41
CA GLY A 351 -6.81 17.18 -15.91
C GLY A 351 -8.13 17.71 -16.49
N GLY A 352 -9.17 16.88 -16.60
CA GLY A 352 -10.42 17.14 -17.34
C GLY A 352 -10.32 16.80 -18.85
N GLY A 353 -9.13 16.48 -19.34
CA GLY A 353 -8.89 15.99 -20.71
C GLY A 353 -9.10 14.48 -20.84
N ASP A 354 -8.88 13.95 -22.05
CA ASP A 354 -8.95 12.52 -22.36
C ASP A 354 -7.71 11.75 -21.83
N GLY A 355 -7.30 12.03 -20.59
CA GLY A 355 -6.06 11.51 -20.01
C GLY A 355 -6.02 9.98 -19.96
N GLU A 356 -4.84 9.41 -20.11
CA GLU A 356 -4.58 7.97 -19.93
C GLU A 356 -4.42 7.64 -18.43
N ALA A 357 -4.49 6.37 -18.04
CA ALA A 357 -4.04 5.96 -16.70
C ALA A 357 -2.54 6.27 -16.51
N VAL A 358 -2.14 6.76 -15.33
CA VAL A 358 -0.74 7.12 -15.07
C VAL A 358 0.04 5.88 -14.65
N VAL A 359 0.69 5.27 -15.64
CA VAL A 359 1.53 4.08 -15.48
C VAL A 359 2.97 4.42 -15.86
N LEU A 360 3.86 4.45 -14.86
CA LEU A 360 5.27 4.81 -15.01
C LEU A 360 6.16 3.58 -15.11
N GLY A 361 7.34 3.70 -15.74
CA GLY A 361 8.33 2.63 -15.86
C GLY A 361 8.12 1.68 -17.05
N LEU A 362 7.22 2.03 -17.97
CA LEU A 362 6.89 1.23 -19.17
C LEU A 362 8.08 1.00 -20.11
N ASP A 363 9.00 1.96 -20.14
CA ASP A 363 10.32 1.89 -20.78
C ASP A 363 11.17 0.70 -20.28
N SER A 364 11.00 0.31 -19.01
CA SER A 364 11.78 -0.76 -18.39
C SER A 364 11.24 -2.17 -18.67
N CYS A 365 10.03 -2.29 -19.23
CA CYS A 365 9.33 -3.55 -19.42
C CYS A 365 10.01 -4.50 -20.41
N GLU A 366 10.54 -3.98 -21.52
CA GLU A 366 11.26 -4.78 -22.52
C GLU A 366 12.54 -5.37 -21.92
N LYS A 367 13.36 -4.51 -21.32
CA LYS A 367 14.55 -4.90 -20.54
C LYS A 367 14.24 -5.96 -19.48
N PHE A 368 13.10 -5.90 -18.79
CA PHE A 368 12.71 -6.95 -17.83
C PHE A 368 12.49 -8.30 -18.51
N ARG A 369 11.72 -8.32 -19.60
CA ARG A 369 11.40 -9.55 -20.34
C ARG A 369 12.62 -10.20 -20.97
N ASP A 370 13.57 -9.39 -21.45
CA ASP A 370 14.78 -9.87 -22.11
C ASP A 370 15.84 -10.36 -21.10
N THR A 371 15.92 -9.71 -19.93
CA THR A 371 16.89 -10.09 -18.88
C THR A 371 16.48 -11.39 -18.16
N ILE A 372 15.18 -11.62 -17.98
CA ILE A 372 14.64 -12.72 -17.16
C ILE A 372 13.76 -13.63 -18.02
N LYS A 373 14.03 -14.94 -18.02
CA LYS A 373 13.20 -15.94 -18.72
C LYS A 373 11.77 -15.93 -18.15
N GLY A 374 10.73 -16.00 -18.98
CA GLY A 374 9.33 -15.85 -18.50
C GLY A 374 8.86 -16.97 -17.61
N GLU A 375 9.45 -18.14 -17.80
CA GLU A 375 9.35 -19.27 -16.90
C GLU A 375 9.83 -18.94 -15.47
N ASP A 376 10.77 -18.02 -15.29
CA ASP A 376 11.38 -17.65 -14.00
C ASP A 376 10.89 -16.26 -13.50
N ARG A 377 10.46 -15.35 -14.41
CA ARG A 377 9.78 -14.05 -14.12
C ARG A 377 8.66 -14.16 -13.07
N PHE A 378 8.49 -13.12 -12.26
CA PHE A 378 7.28 -12.87 -11.45
C PHE A 378 6.85 -11.40 -11.56
N ILE A 379 5.57 -11.13 -11.37
CA ILE A 379 5.06 -9.78 -11.06
C ILE A 379 4.67 -9.79 -9.58
N ALA A 380 5.10 -8.78 -8.81
CA ALA A 380 4.79 -8.72 -7.38
C ALA A 380 4.52 -7.30 -6.87
N VAL A 381 3.59 -7.17 -5.94
CA VAL A 381 3.13 -5.85 -5.48
C VAL A 381 4.04 -5.23 -4.42
N ALA A 382 4.22 -3.91 -4.50
CA ALA A 382 4.77 -3.06 -3.44
C ALA A 382 3.92 -1.79 -3.27
N GLY A 383 4.06 -1.08 -2.15
CA GLY A 383 3.37 0.18 -1.87
C GLY A 383 3.34 0.47 -0.38
N MET A 384 3.17 1.74 0.03
CA MET A 384 3.02 2.08 1.46
C MET A 384 1.76 1.44 2.07
N PHE A 385 1.64 1.45 3.40
CA PHE A 385 0.40 1.08 4.09
C PHE A 385 -0.79 1.89 3.55
N ASN A 386 -1.99 1.29 3.48
CA ASN A 386 -3.23 1.89 2.95
C ASN A 386 -3.23 2.42 1.49
N THR A 387 -2.23 2.07 0.67
CA THR A 387 -2.18 2.45 -0.76
C THR A 387 -3.01 1.57 -1.69
N GLY A 388 -3.56 0.45 -1.21
CA GLY A 388 -4.32 -0.49 -2.05
C GLY A 388 -3.50 -1.64 -2.65
N THR A 389 -2.35 -1.98 -2.04
CA THR A 389 -1.53 -3.14 -2.46
C THR A 389 -2.30 -4.45 -2.59
N ASN A 390 -3.31 -4.69 -1.73
CA ASN A 390 -4.15 -5.88 -1.83
C ASN A 390 -5.02 -5.84 -3.10
N LEU A 391 -5.75 -4.74 -3.35
CA LEU A 391 -6.54 -4.57 -4.57
C LEU A 391 -5.73 -4.85 -5.84
N LEU A 392 -4.48 -4.36 -5.94
CA LEU A 392 -3.61 -4.69 -7.07
C LEU A 392 -3.20 -6.18 -7.10
N SER A 393 -2.89 -6.77 -5.93
CA SER A 393 -2.58 -8.21 -5.81
C SER A 393 -3.71 -9.06 -6.37
N ASP A 394 -4.93 -8.76 -5.94
CA ASP A 394 -6.08 -9.62 -6.13
C ASP A 394 -6.63 -9.44 -7.56
N LEU A 395 -6.63 -8.20 -8.08
CA LEU A 395 -6.84 -7.94 -9.50
C LEU A 395 -5.79 -8.63 -10.39
N LEU A 396 -4.49 -8.66 -10.02
CA LEU A 396 -3.47 -9.37 -10.80
C LEU A 396 -3.67 -10.89 -10.77
N VAL A 397 -3.90 -11.48 -9.59
CA VAL A 397 -4.13 -12.94 -9.43
C VAL A 397 -5.38 -13.40 -10.21
N ASN A 398 -6.45 -12.61 -10.14
CA ASN A 398 -7.71 -12.93 -10.81
C ASN A 398 -7.61 -12.75 -12.34
N ASN A 399 -6.82 -11.80 -12.85
CA ASN A 399 -6.87 -11.41 -14.27
C ASN A 399 -5.62 -11.68 -15.11
N CYS A 400 -4.44 -11.93 -14.52
CA CYS A 400 -3.17 -12.08 -15.23
C CYS A 400 -2.49 -13.43 -14.96
N TYR A 401 -1.75 -13.95 -15.94
CA TYR A 401 -0.83 -15.08 -15.75
C TYR A 401 0.40 -14.97 -16.67
N LEU A 402 1.53 -15.59 -16.29
CA LEU A 402 2.72 -15.72 -17.13
C LEU A 402 2.68 -17.07 -17.88
N PRO A 403 2.50 -17.11 -19.22
CA PRO A 403 2.26 -18.35 -19.97
C PRO A 403 3.41 -19.36 -19.87
N GLU A 404 4.66 -18.91 -20.08
CA GLU A 404 5.87 -19.74 -19.94
C GLU A 404 5.97 -20.40 -18.56
N LYS A 405 5.54 -19.69 -17.50
CA LYS A 405 5.59 -20.19 -16.11
C LYS A 405 4.48 -21.20 -15.82
N VAL A 406 3.28 -20.95 -16.33
CA VAL A 406 2.16 -21.91 -16.29
C VAL A 406 2.51 -23.18 -17.07
N GLN A 407 3.22 -23.06 -18.19
CA GLN A 407 3.71 -24.20 -18.97
C GLN A 407 4.75 -25.04 -18.21
N LYS A 408 5.74 -24.40 -17.55
CA LYS A 408 6.82 -25.08 -16.81
C LYS A 408 6.38 -25.66 -15.45
N PHE A 409 5.46 -24.99 -14.75
CA PHE A 409 5.12 -25.31 -13.34
C PHE A 409 3.63 -25.58 -13.08
N GLY A 410 2.77 -25.51 -14.11
CA GLY A 410 1.34 -25.76 -14.03
C GLY A 410 0.49 -24.55 -13.63
N GLU A 411 -0.82 -24.67 -13.87
CA GLU A 411 -1.85 -23.63 -13.67
C GLU A 411 -1.83 -22.95 -12.28
N LYS A 412 -1.41 -23.67 -11.24
CA LYS A 412 -1.31 -23.14 -9.87
C LYS A 412 -0.09 -22.24 -9.63
N LYS A 413 0.68 -21.90 -10.67
CA LYS A 413 1.91 -21.08 -10.62
C LYS A 413 1.91 -19.95 -11.65
N ILE A 414 0.82 -19.18 -11.70
CA ILE A 414 0.58 -18.05 -12.62
C ILE A 414 1.61 -16.91 -12.61
N GLY A 415 2.57 -16.87 -11.67
CA GLY A 415 3.63 -15.86 -11.64
C GLY A 415 3.30 -14.55 -10.94
N MET A 416 2.05 -14.33 -10.56
CA MET A 416 1.62 -13.19 -9.73
C MET A 416 1.95 -13.46 -8.24
N ARG A 417 2.30 -12.41 -7.47
CA ARG A 417 2.50 -12.46 -6.01
C ARG A 417 1.98 -11.21 -5.31
N GLY A 418 1.26 -11.38 -4.21
CA GLY A 418 0.74 -10.26 -3.40
C GLY A 418 1.80 -9.44 -2.63
N GLN A 419 3.08 -9.84 -2.66
CA GLN A 419 4.19 -9.01 -2.18
C GLN A 419 5.53 -9.29 -2.87
N VAL A 420 6.33 -8.25 -3.06
CA VAL A 420 7.75 -8.35 -3.42
C VAL A 420 8.56 -9.14 -2.37
N PRO A 421 9.65 -9.84 -2.73
CA PRO A 421 10.43 -10.67 -1.79
C PRO A 421 11.09 -9.95 -0.61
N TRP A 422 11.15 -8.62 -0.59
CA TRP A 422 11.62 -7.82 0.55
C TRP A 422 10.47 -7.22 1.40
N GLY A 423 9.22 -7.58 1.10
CA GLY A 423 8.00 -7.19 1.84
C GLY A 423 7.24 -6.04 1.18
N LYS A 424 5.92 -6.18 1.01
CA LYS A 424 5.07 -5.23 0.25
C LYS A 424 5.21 -3.75 0.68
N HIS A 425 5.39 -3.50 1.98
CA HIS A 425 5.49 -2.15 2.55
C HIS A 425 6.92 -1.65 2.82
N SER A 426 7.93 -2.50 2.63
CA SER A 426 9.34 -2.15 2.82
C SER A 426 9.80 -1.12 1.77
N PRO A 427 10.66 -0.15 2.13
CA PRO A 427 11.18 0.83 1.18
C PRO A 427 12.09 0.17 0.12
N MET A 428 12.24 0.83 -1.03
CA MET A 428 12.98 0.36 -2.21
C MET A 428 14.37 -0.22 -1.87
N SER A 429 15.12 0.49 -1.01
CA SER A 429 16.48 0.17 -0.57
C SER A 429 16.62 -1.13 0.25
N TRP A 430 15.53 -1.84 0.55
CA TRP A 430 15.56 -3.16 1.18
C TRP A 430 15.70 -4.31 0.15
N ARG A 431 15.51 -4.05 -1.15
CA ARG A 431 15.79 -5.01 -2.22
C ARG A 431 17.25 -5.48 -2.16
N GLY A 432 17.50 -6.78 -2.32
CA GLY A 432 18.82 -7.40 -2.19
C GLY A 432 19.34 -7.54 -0.75
N HIS A 433 18.99 -6.60 0.14
CA HIS A 433 19.46 -6.56 1.53
C HIS A 433 18.50 -7.21 2.54
N HIS A 434 17.22 -7.42 2.17
CA HIS A 434 16.21 -8.02 3.01
C HIS A 434 15.38 -9.10 2.30
N VAL A 435 14.90 -10.07 3.05
CA VAL A 435 14.02 -11.16 2.62
C VAL A 435 12.86 -11.24 3.61
N ALA A 436 11.63 -11.00 3.13
CA ALA A 436 10.43 -11.12 3.95
C ALA A 436 10.17 -12.58 4.35
N GLU A 437 9.50 -12.79 5.48
CA GLU A 437 9.27 -14.14 6.01
C GLU A 437 8.08 -14.82 5.30
N GLY A 438 7.04 -14.05 4.96
CA GLY A 438 6.02 -14.43 3.98
C GLY A 438 6.41 -14.04 2.54
N GLY A 439 5.87 -14.75 1.55
CA GLY A 439 5.93 -14.40 0.12
C GLY A 439 7.27 -14.57 -0.60
N ALA A 440 8.41 -14.40 0.10
CA ALA A 440 9.75 -14.36 -0.52
C ALA A 440 10.31 -15.73 -0.89
N GLY A 441 10.15 -16.74 -0.01
CA GLY A 441 10.45 -18.15 -0.28
C GLY A 441 11.80 -18.44 -0.95
N ASP A 442 11.72 -19.01 -2.14
CA ASP A 442 12.81 -19.41 -3.03
C ASP A 442 13.10 -18.40 -4.17
N VAL A 443 12.44 -17.24 -4.16
CA VAL A 443 12.49 -16.26 -5.24
C VAL A 443 13.80 -15.48 -5.28
N ILE A 444 14.43 -15.42 -6.45
CA ILE A 444 15.55 -14.52 -6.73
C ILE A 444 14.97 -13.12 -6.97
N GLN A 445 15.44 -12.12 -6.22
CA GLN A 445 14.80 -10.79 -6.19
C GLN A 445 15.01 -9.95 -7.47
N THR A 446 15.92 -10.39 -8.34
CA THR A 446 16.14 -9.85 -9.69
C THR A 446 15.01 -10.23 -10.65
N ASP A 447 14.39 -11.39 -10.43
CA ASP A 447 13.48 -12.05 -11.36
C ASP A 447 12.03 -11.56 -11.19
N VAL A 448 11.86 -10.52 -10.37
CA VAL A 448 10.57 -9.94 -9.98
C VAL A 448 10.49 -8.52 -10.52
N LEU A 449 9.43 -8.26 -11.30
CA LEU A 449 8.96 -6.92 -11.65
C LEU A 449 8.09 -6.39 -10.50
N PRO A 450 8.50 -5.32 -9.78
CA PRO A 450 7.65 -4.69 -8.79
C PRO A 450 6.58 -3.86 -9.48
N ALA A 451 5.31 -4.15 -9.16
CA ALA A 451 4.19 -3.27 -9.47
C ALA A 451 3.90 -2.44 -8.20
N VAL A 452 4.37 -1.20 -8.20
CA VAL A 452 4.33 -0.29 -7.06
C VAL A 452 3.02 0.50 -7.10
N VAL A 453 2.23 0.47 -6.02
CA VAL A 453 1.04 1.34 -5.90
C VAL A 453 1.45 2.65 -5.23
N VAL A 454 1.15 3.77 -5.89
CA VAL A 454 1.06 5.11 -5.31
C VAL A 454 -0.40 5.47 -5.10
N LYS A 455 -0.68 6.33 -4.13
CA LYS A 455 -2.02 6.84 -3.83
C LYS A 455 -1.93 8.35 -3.62
N ASP A 456 -2.99 9.07 -3.96
CA ASP A 456 -3.09 10.52 -3.74
C ASP A 456 -2.70 10.86 -2.28
N PRO A 457 -1.71 11.75 -2.04
CA PRO A 457 -1.17 11.96 -0.70
C PRO A 457 -2.24 12.43 0.28
N PHE A 458 -3.20 13.26 -0.14
CA PHE A 458 -4.27 13.73 0.75
C PHE A 458 -5.20 12.58 1.15
N THR A 459 -5.65 11.77 0.19
CA THR A 459 -6.52 10.62 0.53
C THR A 459 -5.77 9.47 1.22
N TRP A 460 -4.45 9.39 1.02
CA TRP A 460 -3.56 8.45 1.70
C TRP A 460 -3.36 8.83 3.16
N MET A 461 -2.96 10.07 3.48
CA MET A 461 -2.72 10.52 4.85
C MET A 461 -3.99 10.40 5.72
N THR A 462 -5.16 10.81 5.21
CA THR A 462 -6.45 10.56 5.86
C THR A 462 -6.74 9.06 6.07
N SER A 463 -6.30 8.18 5.16
CA SER A 463 -6.49 6.74 5.35
C SER A 463 -5.56 6.13 6.41
N MET A 464 -4.42 6.77 6.71
CA MET A 464 -3.55 6.38 7.84
C MET A 464 -4.19 6.66 9.20
N CYS A 465 -5.01 7.71 9.34
CA CYS A 465 -5.78 7.99 10.57
C CYS A 465 -6.66 6.83 11.03
N ARG A 466 -7.19 6.02 10.10
CA ARG A 466 -8.02 4.85 10.43
C ARG A 466 -7.20 3.65 10.85
N HIS A 467 -6.02 3.46 10.24
CA HIS A 467 -5.11 2.37 10.56
C HIS A 467 -3.66 2.85 10.37
N LYS A 468 -2.97 3.15 11.48
CA LYS A 468 -1.57 3.62 11.45
C LYS A 468 -0.54 2.53 11.08
N TYR A 469 -0.90 1.25 11.21
CA TYR A 469 0.00 0.11 11.02
C TYR A 469 1.31 0.29 11.82
N ALA A 470 2.46 0.20 11.16
CA ALA A 470 3.78 0.37 11.78
C ALA A 470 4.23 1.84 11.88
N ALA A 471 3.45 2.80 11.37
CA ALA A 471 3.71 4.22 11.53
C ALA A 471 3.13 4.72 12.88
N ASN A 472 3.83 5.67 13.50
CA ASN A 472 3.41 6.31 14.74
C ASN A 472 3.73 7.81 14.70
N TRP A 473 2.73 8.62 14.96
CA TRP A 473 2.80 10.08 15.05
C TRP A 473 1.69 10.57 15.99
N HIS A 474 1.83 11.78 16.54
CA HIS A 474 0.82 12.40 17.40
C HIS A 474 -0.41 12.80 16.56
N HIS A 475 -1.62 12.45 16.99
CA HIS A 475 -2.86 12.94 16.38
C HIS A 475 -4.01 12.88 17.40
N THR A 476 -5.00 13.74 17.20
CA THR A 476 -6.21 13.81 18.04
C THR A 476 -7.44 13.47 17.19
N GLU A 477 -8.55 13.10 17.81
CA GLU A 477 -9.77 12.68 17.07
C GLU A 477 -10.34 13.82 16.20
N GLY A 478 -10.23 15.07 16.66
CA GLY A 478 -10.63 16.27 15.91
C GLY A 478 -9.57 16.84 14.97
N HIS A 479 -8.39 16.22 14.88
CA HIS A 479 -7.30 16.70 14.01
C HIS A 479 -6.38 15.53 13.60
N CYS A 480 -6.71 14.95 12.44
CA CYS A 480 -5.90 13.94 11.76
C CYS A 480 -6.13 14.09 10.23
N PRO A 481 -5.07 14.27 9.41
CA PRO A 481 -3.73 13.69 9.59
C PRO A 481 -2.78 14.39 10.57
N ASN A 482 -3.02 15.66 10.91
CA ASN A 482 -2.16 16.45 11.81
C ASN A 482 -0.73 16.59 11.25
N LEU A 483 -0.55 17.50 10.31
CA LEU A 483 0.75 17.72 9.67
C LEU A 483 1.59 18.75 10.43
N VAL A 484 0.92 19.72 11.06
CA VAL A 484 1.53 20.79 11.86
C VAL A 484 0.75 20.98 13.15
N PRO A 485 1.39 21.26 14.31
CA PRO A 485 0.68 21.39 15.58
C PRO A 485 -0.20 22.65 15.60
N ILE A 486 -1.49 22.49 15.91
CA ILE A 486 -2.51 23.55 15.96
C ILE A 486 -3.00 23.79 17.38
N TYR A 487 -3.31 22.73 18.13
CA TYR A 487 -3.71 22.81 19.53
C TYR A 487 -2.50 22.89 20.46
N ASP A 488 -2.70 23.41 21.68
CA ASP A 488 -1.60 23.58 22.62
C ASP A 488 -1.09 22.25 23.18
N GLU A 489 -1.93 21.21 23.25
CA GLU A 489 -1.51 19.84 23.58
C GLU A 489 -0.48 19.31 22.57
N GLU A 490 -0.76 19.48 21.28
CA GLU A 490 0.10 19.07 20.16
C GLU A 490 1.42 19.86 20.13
N LYS A 491 1.36 21.17 20.44
CA LYS A 491 2.57 22.01 20.55
C LYS A 491 3.45 21.62 21.73
N ASN A 492 2.88 21.07 22.81
CA ASN A 492 3.62 20.68 24.01
C ASN A 492 4.06 19.21 24.01
N ASP A 493 3.76 18.44 22.96
CA ASP A 493 4.24 17.06 22.79
C ASP A 493 5.78 17.01 22.68
N GLU A 494 6.40 16.09 23.42
CA GLU A 494 7.88 15.97 23.50
C GLU A 494 8.50 15.61 22.15
N MET A 495 7.82 14.82 21.31
CA MET A 495 8.30 14.45 19.99
C MET A 495 8.25 15.66 19.05
N VAL A 496 7.20 16.47 19.12
CA VAL A 496 7.02 17.73 18.36
C VAL A 496 8.03 18.81 18.78
N GLN A 497 8.31 18.94 20.07
CA GLN A 497 9.34 19.88 20.59
C GLN A 497 10.78 19.38 20.41
N SER A 498 10.99 18.12 20.06
CA SER A 498 12.34 17.57 19.86
C SER A 498 13.09 18.25 18.69
N PRO A 499 14.43 18.30 18.72
CA PRO A 499 15.22 18.80 17.59
C PRO A 499 14.97 18.02 16.28
N GLU A 500 14.61 16.74 16.37
CA GLU A 500 14.21 15.92 15.22
C GLU A 500 12.74 16.11 14.79
N GLY A 501 11.91 16.79 15.60
CA GLY A 501 10.50 17.09 15.33
C GLY A 501 10.26 18.47 14.70
N GLY A 502 11.27 19.04 14.04
CA GLY A 502 11.15 20.35 13.40
C GLY A 502 11.00 21.53 14.37
N GLN A 503 11.21 21.32 15.68
CA GLN A 503 11.11 22.36 16.73
C GLN A 503 9.71 23.00 16.81
N GLY A 504 8.66 22.18 16.88
CA GLY A 504 7.27 22.67 16.99
C GLY A 504 6.66 23.18 15.68
N LYS A 505 7.28 22.90 14.52
CA LYS A 505 6.77 23.28 13.20
C LYS A 505 5.87 22.22 12.57
N THR A 506 6.18 20.94 12.78
CA THR A 506 5.54 19.79 12.13
C THR A 506 5.25 18.68 13.14
N ILE A 507 4.46 17.69 12.76
CA ILE A 507 4.29 16.46 13.53
C ILE A 507 5.14 15.34 12.93
N PRO A 508 6.30 14.99 13.54
CA PRO A 508 7.19 13.98 12.99
C PRO A 508 6.56 12.57 13.05
N VAL A 509 6.93 11.74 12.08
CA VAL A 509 6.42 10.37 11.94
C VAL A 509 7.56 9.37 12.07
N GLN A 510 7.33 8.29 12.83
CA GLN A 510 8.26 7.19 12.99
C GLN A 510 7.65 5.90 12.40
N VAL A 511 8.39 5.15 11.57
CA VAL A 511 7.89 3.89 10.98
C VAL A 511 8.74 2.70 11.40
N LYS A 512 8.19 1.83 12.25
CA LYS A 512 8.84 0.64 12.82
C LYS A 512 8.69 -0.58 11.90
N TYR A 513 9.32 -0.55 10.74
CA TYR A 513 9.28 -1.68 9.78
C TYR A 513 9.74 -3.02 10.37
N ARG A 514 10.71 -2.99 11.30
CA ARG A 514 11.10 -4.12 12.17
C ARG A 514 11.53 -3.59 13.54
N GLU A 515 11.60 -4.45 14.55
CA GLU A 515 12.05 -4.14 15.93
C GLU A 515 13.30 -3.24 15.98
N THR A 516 14.28 -3.48 15.10
CA THR A 516 15.57 -2.76 15.03
C THR A 516 15.69 -1.82 13.82
N LYS A 517 14.57 -1.55 13.12
CA LYS A 517 14.50 -0.69 11.94
C LYS A 517 13.30 0.26 12.06
N VAL A 518 13.56 1.38 12.71
CA VAL A 518 12.69 2.56 12.73
C VAL A 518 13.28 3.61 11.77
N THR A 519 12.47 4.14 10.86
CA THR A 519 12.78 5.37 10.12
C THR A 519 12.08 6.57 10.79
N LYS A 520 12.65 7.77 10.65
CA LYS A 520 12.07 9.04 11.11
C LYS A 520 11.82 9.94 9.90
N HIS A 521 10.71 10.68 9.90
CA HIS A 521 10.26 11.55 8.83
C HIS A 521 9.70 12.85 9.43
N GLU A 522 9.83 13.97 8.71
CA GLU A 522 9.42 15.31 9.19
C GLU A 522 7.90 15.42 9.46
N SER A 523 7.10 14.74 8.64
CA SER A 523 5.64 14.72 8.66
C SER A 523 5.11 13.51 7.88
N LEU A 524 3.79 13.31 7.84
CA LEU A 524 3.19 12.31 6.96
C LEU A 524 3.45 12.63 5.47
N ALA A 525 3.45 13.92 5.09
CA ALA A 525 3.84 14.35 3.74
C ALA A 525 5.31 14.03 3.44
N GLY A 526 6.21 14.27 4.40
CA GLY A 526 7.61 13.86 4.33
C GLY A 526 7.78 12.34 4.14
N LEU A 527 7.05 11.53 4.92
CA LEU A 527 7.04 10.06 4.79
C LEU A 527 6.56 9.59 3.39
N TRP A 528 5.58 10.28 2.78
CA TRP A 528 5.15 9.97 1.41
C TRP A 528 6.26 10.31 0.39
N ASN A 529 6.86 11.50 0.49
CA ASN A 529 7.99 11.90 -0.35
C ASN A 529 9.17 10.90 -0.25
N ASP A 530 9.61 10.61 0.98
CA ASP A 530 10.78 9.76 1.28
C ASP A 530 10.60 8.31 0.80
N TRP A 531 9.36 7.81 0.78
CA TRP A 531 9.08 6.46 0.31
C TRP A 531 9.03 6.39 -1.22
N TYR A 532 8.42 7.36 -1.90
CA TYR A 532 8.27 7.35 -3.37
C TYR A 532 9.46 7.92 -4.16
N GLN A 533 10.20 8.90 -3.64
CA GLN A 533 11.37 9.48 -4.34
C GLN A 533 12.36 8.41 -4.83
N PRO A 534 12.79 7.42 -4.02
CA PRO A 534 13.73 6.41 -4.49
C PRO A 534 13.14 5.48 -5.55
N TRP A 535 11.83 5.24 -5.53
CA TRP A 535 11.15 4.48 -6.58
C TRP A 535 11.05 5.27 -7.88
N VAL A 536 10.89 6.60 -7.86
CA VAL A 536 10.86 7.38 -9.09
C VAL A 536 12.27 7.54 -9.66
N TYR A 537 13.21 8.08 -8.88
CA TYR A 537 14.49 8.59 -9.41
C TYR A 537 15.72 7.70 -9.19
N GLU A 538 15.73 6.84 -8.16
CA GLU A 538 16.95 6.11 -7.75
C GLU A 538 16.95 4.63 -8.16
N ALA A 539 15.79 4.05 -8.47
CA ALA A 539 15.65 2.64 -8.82
C ALA A 539 16.23 2.33 -10.21
N THR A 540 17.39 1.68 -10.24
CA THR A 540 18.13 1.28 -11.46
C THR A 540 17.61 0.00 -12.14
N PHE A 541 16.53 -0.59 -11.61
CA PHE A 541 15.96 -1.86 -12.06
C PHE A 541 14.53 -1.71 -12.60
N PRO A 542 14.04 -2.65 -13.44
CA PRO A 542 12.70 -2.59 -13.99
C PRO A 542 11.60 -2.66 -12.93
N ARG A 543 10.55 -1.87 -13.15
CA ARG A 543 9.40 -1.67 -12.25
C ARG A 543 8.26 -1.02 -13.02
N ILE A 544 7.06 -1.12 -12.47
CA ILE A 544 5.98 -0.18 -12.79
C ILE A 544 5.58 0.58 -11.53
N ILE A 545 5.14 1.84 -11.67
CA ILE A 545 4.34 2.53 -10.65
C ILE A 545 2.94 2.82 -11.23
N VAL A 546 1.89 2.48 -10.48
CA VAL A 546 0.47 2.74 -10.82
C VAL A 546 -0.23 3.52 -9.72
N ARG A 547 -1.23 4.34 -10.06
CA ARG A 547 -2.06 5.02 -9.07
C ARG A 547 -3.20 4.13 -8.57
N PHE A 548 -3.49 4.21 -7.29
CA PHE A 548 -4.63 3.55 -6.65
C PHE A 548 -5.96 4.01 -7.25
N GLU A 549 -6.04 5.28 -7.62
CA GLU A 549 -7.21 5.92 -8.21
C GLU A 549 -7.47 5.40 -9.62
N ASP A 550 -6.41 5.12 -10.40
CA ASP A 550 -6.51 4.43 -11.69
C ASP A 550 -6.91 2.95 -11.52
N LEU A 551 -6.60 2.30 -10.40
CA LEU A 551 -7.10 0.95 -10.08
C LEU A 551 -8.60 0.92 -9.73
N LEU A 552 -9.19 2.06 -9.32
CA LEU A 552 -10.63 2.18 -9.13
C LEU A 552 -11.36 2.56 -10.43
N LEU A 553 -10.83 3.52 -11.18
CA LEU A 553 -11.47 4.10 -12.36
C LEU A 553 -11.19 3.33 -13.65
N ARG A 554 -10.01 2.70 -13.74
CA ARG A 554 -9.44 2.11 -14.97
C ARG A 554 -8.76 0.76 -14.72
N ALA A 555 -9.24 -0.01 -13.74
CA ALA A 555 -8.69 -1.31 -13.32
C ALA A 555 -8.21 -2.19 -14.49
N GLU A 556 -9.08 -2.35 -15.50
CA GLU A 556 -8.85 -3.16 -16.70
C GLU A 556 -7.70 -2.64 -17.59
N GLU A 557 -7.56 -1.32 -17.75
CA GLU A 557 -6.48 -0.66 -18.50
C GLU A 557 -5.14 -0.83 -17.76
N VAL A 558 -5.13 -0.55 -16.45
CA VAL A 558 -3.93 -0.61 -15.60
C VAL A 558 -3.42 -2.04 -15.48
N VAL A 559 -4.28 -3.00 -15.14
CA VAL A 559 -3.90 -4.40 -14.92
C VAL A 559 -3.45 -5.06 -16.21
N THR A 560 -4.09 -4.76 -17.36
CA THR A 560 -3.60 -5.20 -18.69
C THR A 560 -2.19 -4.69 -18.95
N THR A 561 -1.94 -3.41 -18.66
CA THR A 561 -0.63 -2.77 -18.87
C THR A 561 0.46 -3.39 -17.99
N VAL A 562 0.16 -3.62 -16.69
CA VAL A 562 1.08 -4.31 -15.76
C VAL A 562 1.34 -5.75 -16.20
N CYS A 563 0.29 -6.47 -16.61
CA CYS A 563 0.40 -7.86 -17.04
C CYS A 563 1.31 -8.02 -18.27
N HIS A 564 1.04 -7.25 -19.33
CA HIS A 564 1.84 -7.28 -20.56
C HIS A 564 3.28 -6.80 -20.34
N CYS A 565 3.50 -5.85 -19.42
CA CYS A 565 4.86 -5.43 -19.05
C CYS A 565 5.72 -6.61 -18.58
N GLY A 566 5.21 -7.42 -17.65
CA GLY A 566 5.91 -8.61 -17.13
C GLY A 566 6.01 -9.79 -18.11
N GLY A 567 5.49 -9.66 -19.33
CA GLY A 567 5.39 -10.76 -20.30
C GLY A 567 4.29 -11.77 -19.93
N GLY A 568 3.20 -11.29 -19.32
CA GLY A 568 2.00 -12.06 -19.05
C GLY A 568 0.88 -11.82 -20.06
N GLU A 569 -0.15 -12.65 -19.94
CA GLU A 569 -1.39 -12.60 -20.72
C GLU A 569 -2.58 -12.37 -19.78
N MET A 570 -3.55 -11.60 -20.27
CA MET A 570 -4.82 -11.38 -19.58
C MET A 570 -5.79 -12.55 -19.80
N ARG A 571 -6.61 -12.87 -18.80
CA ARG A 571 -7.73 -13.83 -18.95
C ARG A 571 -8.84 -13.23 -19.82
N GLU A 572 -9.64 -14.11 -20.44
CA GLU A 572 -10.72 -13.76 -21.38
C GLU A 572 -11.78 -12.79 -20.81
N ALA A 573 -12.04 -12.84 -19.50
CA ALA A 573 -13.02 -12.02 -18.80
C ALA A 573 -12.37 -11.34 -17.59
N PHE A 574 -12.44 -10.00 -17.55
CA PHE A 574 -11.92 -9.21 -16.44
C PHE A 574 -12.86 -9.28 -15.23
N GLN A 575 -12.31 -9.65 -14.08
CA GLN A 575 -12.98 -9.74 -12.79
C GLN A 575 -12.54 -8.56 -11.93
N TYR A 576 -13.50 -7.70 -11.59
CA TYR A 576 -13.33 -6.61 -10.63
C TYR A 576 -13.42 -7.16 -9.20
N ASP A 577 -12.66 -6.58 -8.28
CA ASP A 577 -12.86 -6.80 -6.84
C ASP A 577 -13.84 -5.73 -6.32
N VAL A 578 -15.08 -6.15 -6.07
CA VAL A 578 -16.18 -5.30 -5.60
C VAL A 578 -16.19 -5.20 -4.08
N ASP A 579 -15.84 -6.30 -3.42
CA ASP A 579 -15.89 -6.46 -1.98
C ASP A 579 -14.72 -5.74 -1.30
N THR A 580 -14.54 -5.97 0.00
CA THR A 580 -13.33 -5.52 0.68
C THR A 580 -12.15 -6.45 0.38
N ALA A 581 -11.18 -5.94 -0.40
CA ALA A 581 -9.81 -6.42 -0.60
C ALA A 581 -8.98 -6.59 0.70
N LYS A 582 -9.62 -6.49 1.86
CA LYS A 582 -9.07 -6.78 3.18
C LYS A 582 -10.01 -7.79 3.85
N HIS A 583 -9.67 -9.07 3.73
CA HIS A 583 -10.39 -10.16 4.40
C HIS A 583 -9.96 -10.28 5.88
N GLY A 584 -10.78 -10.91 6.72
CA GLY A 584 -10.46 -11.20 8.13
C GLY A 584 -10.98 -10.18 9.16
N ILE A 585 -10.90 -10.56 10.44
CA ILE A 585 -11.57 -9.85 11.56
C ILE A 585 -10.94 -8.47 11.82
N ALA A 586 -9.63 -8.33 11.64
CA ALA A 586 -8.88 -7.09 11.84
C ALA A 586 -9.23 -5.98 10.81
N HIS A 587 -10.09 -6.27 9.83
CA HIS A 587 -10.38 -5.38 8.70
C HIS A 587 -11.89 -5.11 8.51
N LYS A 588 -12.71 -5.38 9.54
CA LYS A 588 -14.10 -4.91 9.59
C LYS A 588 -14.15 -3.38 9.43
N GLY A 589 -14.99 -2.89 8.52
CA GLY A 589 -15.09 -1.45 8.19
C GLY A 589 -14.16 -0.99 7.06
N ALA A 590 -13.45 -1.90 6.39
CA ALA A 590 -12.76 -1.59 5.14
C ALA A 590 -13.75 -1.28 3.99
N ASN A 591 -13.44 -0.24 3.21
CA ASN A 591 -14.24 0.20 2.07
C ASN A 591 -14.21 -0.84 0.93
N GLY A 592 -15.38 -1.35 0.52
CA GLY A 592 -15.55 -2.00 -0.79
C GLY A 592 -15.62 -0.98 -1.93
N MET A 593 -15.53 -1.44 -3.18
CA MET A 593 -15.31 -0.63 -4.38
C MET A 593 -16.22 0.61 -4.49
N THR A 594 -17.51 0.45 -4.24
CA THR A 594 -18.51 1.53 -4.21
C THR A 594 -18.11 2.68 -3.28
N SER A 595 -17.86 2.34 -2.02
CA SER A 595 -17.47 3.30 -0.97
C SER A 595 -16.04 3.81 -1.13
N ALA A 596 -15.22 3.18 -1.98
CA ALA A 596 -13.92 3.70 -2.39
C ALA A 596 -14.09 4.75 -3.49
N ILE A 597 -14.89 4.46 -4.53
CA ILE A 597 -15.19 5.41 -5.60
C ILE A 597 -15.82 6.69 -5.04
N VAL A 598 -16.92 6.61 -4.30
CA VAL A 598 -17.59 7.78 -3.67
C VAL A 598 -16.61 8.65 -2.88
N ARG A 599 -15.76 8.02 -2.04
CA ARG A 599 -14.82 8.74 -1.18
C ARG A 599 -13.64 9.36 -1.93
N TYR A 600 -13.04 8.64 -2.87
CA TYR A 600 -11.75 9.02 -3.47
C TYR A 600 -11.90 9.80 -4.78
N THR A 601 -13.09 9.83 -5.39
CA THR A 601 -13.37 10.65 -6.58
C THR A 601 -13.97 12.02 -6.26
N ASN A 602 -14.41 12.25 -5.02
CA ASN A 602 -14.99 13.50 -4.55
C ASN A 602 -13.90 14.45 -4.03
N ALA A 603 -13.80 15.64 -4.65
CA ALA A 603 -12.77 16.63 -4.36
C ALA A 603 -12.95 17.32 -3.00
N THR A 604 -14.17 17.37 -2.46
CA THR A 604 -14.47 17.90 -1.12
C THR A 604 -14.04 16.90 -0.04
N LEU A 605 -14.48 15.63 -0.13
CA LEU A 605 -14.13 14.56 0.82
C LEU A 605 -12.62 14.23 0.85
N ARG A 606 -11.88 14.63 -0.19
CA ARG A 606 -10.42 14.58 -0.27
C ARG A 606 -9.73 15.55 0.69
N LEU A 607 -10.33 16.71 0.97
CA LEU A 607 -9.74 17.82 1.72
C LEU A 607 -10.47 18.17 3.03
N GLU A 608 -11.72 17.73 3.20
CA GLU A 608 -12.54 17.86 4.42
C GLU A 608 -11.80 17.58 5.76
N PRO A 609 -10.91 16.57 5.88
CA PRO A 609 -10.23 16.25 7.15
C PRO A 609 -9.08 17.19 7.55
N TYR A 610 -8.76 18.20 6.73
CA TYR A 610 -7.58 19.04 6.89
C TYR A 610 -7.95 20.42 7.41
N GLN A 611 -7.13 20.98 8.30
CA GLN A 611 -7.23 22.39 8.63
C GLN A 611 -6.43 23.23 7.61
N GLU A 612 -6.76 24.51 7.46
CA GLU A 612 -6.06 25.44 6.56
C GLU A 612 -4.53 25.45 6.76
N ARG A 613 -4.07 25.25 8.01
CA ARG A 613 -2.64 25.13 8.31
C ARG A 613 -2.02 23.81 7.82
N ASP A 614 -2.75 22.70 7.82
CA ASP A 614 -2.29 21.45 7.21
C ASP A 614 -2.23 21.59 5.68
N LEU A 615 -3.27 22.15 5.06
CA LEU A 615 -3.35 22.31 3.61
C LEU A 615 -2.20 23.17 3.09
N ARG A 616 -1.91 24.28 3.77
CA ARG A 616 -0.78 25.16 3.43
C ARG A 616 0.57 24.46 3.58
N TYR A 617 0.79 23.74 4.68
CA TYR A 617 2.02 22.96 4.86
C TYR A 617 2.13 21.81 3.85
N ALA A 618 1.03 21.15 3.49
CA ALA A 618 1.02 20.11 2.45
C ALA A 618 1.37 20.68 1.07
N ASP A 619 0.88 21.87 0.74
CA ASP A 619 1.21 22.59 -0.50
C ASP A 619 2.67 23.07 -0.54
N GLU A 620 3.33 23.25 0.61
CA GLU A 620 4.77 23.57 0.73
C GLU A 620 5.66 22.31 0.79
N ALA A 621 5.21 21.23 1.45
CA ALA A 621 6.02 20.07 1.78
C ALA A 621 5.88 18.88 0.81
N LEU A 622 4.76 18.72 0.10
CA LEU A 622 4.62 17.67 -0.94
C LEU A 622 5.46 18.06 -2.16
N ARG A 623 6.41 17.20 -2.54
CA ARG A 623 7.38 17.48 -3.62
C ARG A 623 6.69 17.77 -4.96
N PRO A 624 6.86 18.97 -5.57
CA PRO A 624 6.22 19.32 -6.84
C PRO A 624 6.53 18.33 -7.97
N ASP A 625 7.76 17.84 -8.04
CA ASP A 625 8.20 16.86 -9.03
C ASP A 625 7.49 15.51 -8.90
N LEU A 626 7.19 15.06 -7.67
CA LEU A 626 6.41 13.83 -7.45
C LEU A 626 4.91 14.06 -7.70
N MET A 627 4.37 15.21 -7.30
CA MET A 627 2.98 15.58 -7.54
C MET A 627 2.68 15.66 -9.04
N GLU A 628 3.55 16.29 -9.83
CA GLU A 628 3.47 16.34 -11.29
C GLU A 628 3.67 14.95 -11.92
N THR A 629 4.69 14.19 -11.49
CA THR A 629 5.00 12.85 -12.01
C THR A 629 3.83 11.86 -11.85
N PHE A 630 3.03 11.99 -10.79
CA PHE A 630 1.82 11.18 -10.57
C PHE A 630 0.52 11.90 -10.97
N GLY A 631 0.57 13.11 -11.52
CA GLY A 631 -0.61 13.88 -11.93
C GLY A 631 -1.60 14.20 -10.79
N TYR A 632 -1.11 14.32 -9.56
CA TYR A 632 -1.92 14.75 -8.41
C TYR A 632 -1.98 16.27 -8.29
N ARG A 633 -3.03 16.78 -7.64
CA ARG A 633 -3.25 18.21 -7.44
C ARG A 633 -2.96 18.66 -6.01
N TYR A 634 -2.53 19.91 -5.86
CA TYR A 634 -2.42 20.58 -4.56
C TYR A 634 -3.80 20.89 -3.94
N GLY A 635 -3.81 21.25 -2.65
CA GLY A 635 -5.01 21.46 -1.85
C GLY A 635 -5.58 22.87 -1.93
N VAL A 636 -4.77 23.89 -1.59
CA VAL A 636 -5.28 25.26 -1.36
C VAL A 636 -5.64 25.95 -2.68
N LYS A 637 -4.71 25.94 -3.64
CA LYS A 637 -4.69 26.88 -4.77
C LYS A 637 -5.84 26.79 -5.80
N ARG A 638 -6.81 25.88 -5.65
CA ARG A 638 -7.92 25.74 -6.63
C ARG A 638 -9.33 25.56 -6.05
N ALA A 639 -9.52 25.53 -4.74
CA ALA A 639 -10.86 25.68 -4.17
C ALA A 639 -11.45 27.06 -4.54
N GLU A 640 -10.64 28.12 -4.44
CA GLU A 640 -11.02 29.47 -4.85
C GLU A 640 -11.24 29.59 -6.38
N ASP A 641 -10.34 29.04 -7.21
CA ASP A 641 -10.50 29.07 -8.67
C ASP A 641 -11.84 28.43 -9.11
N ARG A 642 -12.29 27.40 -8.38
CA ARG A 642 -13.57 26.68 -8.61
C ARG A 642 -14.80 27.35 -7.97
N LEU A 643 -14.61 28.44 -7.24
CA LEU A 643 -15.65 29.36 -6.77
C LEU A 643 -15.70 30.66 -7.59
N LYS A 644 -14.67 30.93 -8.39
CA LYS A 644 -14.51 32.11 -9.27
C LYS A 644 -14.86 31.83 -10.73
N ALA A 645 -15.16 30.58 -11.10
CA ALA A 645 -15.45 30.10 -12.45
C ALA A 645 -16.73 29.25 -12.48
#